data_AF-A0A2V9HJ36-F1
#
_entry.id   AF-A0A2V9HJ36-F1
#
_cell.length_a   1.000
_cell.length_b   1.000
_cell.length_c   1.000
_cell.angle_alpha   90.00
_cell.angle_beta   90.00
_cell.angle_gamma   90.00
#
_symmetry.space_group_name_H-M   'P 1'
#
loop_
_entity.id
_entity.type
_entity.pdbx_description
1 polymer ?
#
loop_
_entity_poly.entity_id
_entity_poly.type
_entity_poly.pdbx_seq_one_letter_code
_entity_poly.pdbx_strand_id
1 'polypeptide(L)'
;MTQPSKGAAVFLTLFGLPFLGGGLAFIYAQLLSRGNFKTFDIFTGIMFGSVFVFIGGGLIYAAFGGYGLLKQQAAREESNPLSPWLWRLDWASSRAESQNKKSEIASWVFAILCNLITLPFLFRMIPNFARNGDPRVFLLLGFNLFGVILIVKALRATIRHRRFGDAYFEFDALPFSPGERVGGRIHLKLDSRAEHGIDLRLSCVRKLVSGSGDNRSTNQIALWQAEHNVPAGAVEPGPLGRAIPVDFSPPADSLVTDHDNPSDQVLWLLHAQADVPGVDYSDDFEIPVFRNAAFAGPASDSGTRTTAGADSFGFATPRPSDADSGAVPQPAHTKVVVSTGSGGTEFYFPVLRNPSRALMLFLVLLVWTGVAFLMSQKHTPIFFFIFLGLSDLIILAGFLHVTFGSARICVRSGEILSRTGIFGLGRTRRMQVSEVASIVPVVSMQQGNSSGNALHAIRMRLKDGSKITLADEIDSRQEARWVVSQIETLAGLKLDTHVEVDLPLGVSPQTQRQASGQVFTQSQQRVPAAASAGIFLVMVAGMIGFMAWRMTSFPSRTNNSHTAAAASAAKPVARRVFSAPLTDADVERVRALPAQVQAEELLERAIGHDTRALELFDQQVESWIGHMGMSERVRQLEQRSQFSKDLRVRYANVDINLALEGWQKNGQAADLLIERARTDQHYRAAAVYFLGMLAGRGVDYERIHSVLLNYARYDPDAGVRQWAVEGMRFLGKDEVLDELFTSFTEDPANSVRDRAGCNISDCGIFTR
;
A
#
# COMPACT_ATOMS: atom_id res chain seq x y z
N MET A 1 7.79 13.01 -13.30
CA MET A 1 8.15 11.81 -14.09
C MET A 1 9.67 11.63 -14.03
N THR A 2 10.16 10.39 -13.91
CA THR A 2 11.57 10.11 -13.58
C THR A 2 12.43 9.98 -14.84
N GLN A 3 13.35 10.92 -15.04
CA GLN A 3 14.41 10.78 -16.04
C GLN A 3 15.17 9.45 -15.88
N PRO A 4 15.56 8.78 -16.97
CA PRO A 4 16.28 7.51 -16.90
C PRO A 4 17.64 7.71 -16.21
N SER A 5 17.72 7.36 -14.93
CA SER A 5 18.95 7.48 -14.13
C SER A 5 19.88 6.31 -14.42
N LYS A 6 21.04 6.60 -15.03
CA LYS A 6 22.16 5.67 -15.12
C LYS A 6 22.59 5.18 -13.72
N GLY A 7 22.52 6.06 -12.72
CA GLY A 7 22.86 5.75 -11.34
C GLY A 7 21.96 4.67 -10.74
N ALA A 8 20.66 4.69 -11.03
CA ALA A 8 19.72 3.66 -10.54
C ALA A 8 20.00 2.28 -11.15
N ALA A 9 20.33 2.22 -12.46
CA ALA A 9 20.71 0.97 -13.12
C ALA A 9 22.04 0.42 -12.59
N VAL A 10 23.04 1.29 -12.37
CA VAL A 10 24.33 0.92 -11.78
C VAL A 10 24.13 0.42 -10.33
N PHE A 11 23.32 1.10 -9.54
CA PHE A 11 23.00 0.69 -8.17
C PHE A 11 22.34 -0.69 -8.11
N LEU A 12 21.29 -0.93 -8.92
CA LEU A 12 20.62 -2.24 -8.98
C LEU A 12 21.57 -3.35 -9.43
N THR A 13 22.48 -3.06 -10.35
CA THR A 13 23.50 -4.01 -10.81
C THR A 13 24.49 -4.33 -9.71
N LEU A 14 25.05 -3.31 -9.05
CA LEU A 14 25.97 -3.48 -7.92
C LEU A 14 25.31 -4.19 -6.73
N PHE A 15 24.03 -3.95 -6.49
CA PHE A 15 23.26 -4.62 -5.45
C PHE A 15 22.94 -6.08 -5.80
N GLY A 16 22.63 -6.39 -7.07
CA GLY A 16 22.33 -7.76 -7.51
C GLY A 16 23.55 -8.68 -7.61
N LEU A 17 24.74 -8.13 -7.85
CA LEU A 17 25.97 -8.88 -8.12
C LEU A 17 26.45 -9.76 -6.94
N PRO A 18 26.42 -9.30 -5.67
CA PRO A 18 26.70 -10.14 -4.51
C PRO A 18 25.73 -11.31 -4.34
N PHE A 19 24.44 -11.12 -4.62
CA PHE A 19 23.45 -12.18 -4.53
C PHE A 19 23.65 -13.25 -5.61
N LEU A 20 23.93 -12.82 -6.85
CA LEU A 20 24.22 -13.73 -7.95
C LEU A 20 25.52 -14.51 -7.70
N GLY A 21 26.61 -13.79 -7.39
CA GLY A 21 27.92 -14.39 -7.15
C GLY A 21 27.93 -15.28 -5.91
N GLY A 22 27.34 -14.83 -4.80
CA GLY A 22 27.23 -15.59 -3.56
C GLY A 22 26.35 -16.84 -3.71
N GLY A 23 25.23 -16.73 -4.42
CA GLY A 23 24.37 -17.88 -4.74
C GLY A 23 25.09 -18.94 -5.57
N LEU A 24 25.79 -18.53 -6.64
CA LEU A 24 26.57 -19.44 -7.49
C LEU A 24 27.74 -20.08 -6.72
N ALA A 25 28.48 -19.30 -5.93
CA ALA A 25 29.57 -19.81 -5.10
C ALA A 25 29.08 -20.82 -4.05
N PHE A 26 27.91 -20.57 -3.45
CA PHE A 26 27.28 -21.48 -2.49
C PHE A 26 26.87 -22.80 -3.16
N ILE A 27 26.22 -22.74 -4.32
CA ILE A 27 25.87 -23.94 -5.10
C ILE A 27 27.14 -24.73 -5.46
N TYR A 28 28.18 -24.05 -5.93
CA TYR A 28 29.45 -24.67 -6.29
C TYR A 28 30.11 -25.37 -5.08
N ALA A 29 30.14 -24.71 -3.93
CA ALA A 29 30.67 -25.29 -2.68
C ALA A 29 29.89 -26.54 -2.23
N GLN A 30 28.57 -26.55 -2.39
CA GLN A 30 27.73 -27.72 -2.08
C GLN A 30 27.99 -28.90 -3.03
N LEU A 31 28.22 -28.62 -4.31
CA LEU A 31 28.52 -29.64 -5.32
C LEU A 31 29.92 -30.25 -5.13
N LEU A 32 30.91 -29.45 -4.70
CA LEU A 32 32.25 -29.94 -4.37
C LEU A 32 32.29 -30.75 -3.06
N SER A 33 31.44 -30.39 -2.09
CA SER A 33 31.38 -31.06 -0.77
C SER A 33 30.51 -32.32 -0.76
N ARG A 34 30.26 -32.94 -1.93
CA ARG A 34 29.35 -34.10 -2.11
C ARG A 34 29.67 -35.30 -1.21
N GLY A 35 30.91 -35.45 -0.76
CA GLY A 35 31.32 -36.52 0.17
C GLY A 35 30.97 -36.29 1.64
N ASN A 36 30.67 -35.05 2.05
CA ASN A 36 30.50 -34.65 3.45
C ASN A 36 29.04 -34.49 3.89
N PHE A 37 28.10 -34.45 2.94
CA PHE A 37 26.68 -34.19 3.20
C PHE A 37 25.80 -35.30 2.65
N LYS A 38 24.65 -35.55 3.30
CA LYS A 38 23.63 -36.45 2.73
C LYS A 38 23.08 -35.82 1.45
N THR A 39 22.70 -36.66 0.48
CA THR A 39 22.12 -36.22 -0.81
C THR A 39 20.99 -35.19 -0.66
N PHE A 40 20.18 -35.34 0.40
CA PHE A 40 19.08 -34.43 0.71
C PHE A 40 19.53 -33.03 1.20
N ASP A 41 20.62 -32.95 1.96
CA ASP A 41 21.18 -31.68 2.43
C ASP A 41 21.80 -30.90 1.26
N ILE A 42 22.44 -31.60 0.32
CA ILE A 42 22.98 -31.03 -0.91
C ILE A 42 21.84 -30.48 -1.77
N PHE A 43 20.76 -31.24 -1.96
CA PHE A 43 19.59 -30.79 -2.71
C PHE A 43 18.96 -29.52 -2.09
N THR A 44 18.79 -29.51 -0.75
CA THR A 44 18.29 -28.35 -0.01
C THR A 44 19.20 -27.13 -0.17
N GLY A 45 20.53 -27.34 -0.08
CA GLY A 45 21.52 -26.28 -0.28
C GLY A 45 21.49 -25.70 -1.69
N ILE A 46 21.35 -26.54 -2.72
CA ILE A 46 21.23 -26.09 -4.11
C ILE A 46 19.97 -25.24 -4.29
N MET A 47 18.81 -25.70 -3.81
CA MET A 47 17.55 -24.95 -3.91
C MET A 47 17.66 -23.57 -3.24
N PHE A 48 18.26 -23.52 -2.05
CA PHE A 48 18.49 -22.27 -1.34
C PHE A 48 19.42 -21.32 -2.11
N GLY A 49 20.55 -21.83 -2.62
CA GLY A 49 21.47 -21.04 -3.45
C GLY A 49 20.81 -20.51 -4.72
N SER A 50 19.93 -21.30 -5.35
CA SER A 50 19.21 -20.90 -6.55
C SER A 50 18.29 -19.69 -6.33
N VAL A 51 17.71 -19.51 -5.13
CA VAL A 51 16.90 -18.31 -4.81
C VAL A 51 17.74 -17.04 -4.98
N PHE A 52 18.96 -17.02 -4.44
CA PHE A 52 19.85 -15.87 -4.54
C PHE A 52 20.33 -15.62 -5.96
N VAL A 53 20.54 -16.68 -6.75
CA VAL A 53 20.84 -16.57 -8.18
C VAL A 53 19.67 -15.96 -8.94
N PHE A 54 18.43 -16.39 -8.70
CA PHE A 54 17.24 -15.82 -9.34
C PHE A 54 17.02 -14.36 -8.97
N ILE A 55 17.17 -14.00 -7.69
CA ILE A 55 17.02 -12.61 -7.22
C ILE A 55 18.11 -11.73 -7.83
N GLY A 56 19.39 -12.12 -7.70
CA GLY A 56 20.52 -11.35 -8.21
C GLY A 56 20.48 -11.20 -9.73
N GLY A 57 20.24 -12.30 -10.45
CA GLY A 57 20.10 -12.29 -11.91
C GLY A 57 18.89 -11.48 -12.38
N GLY A 58 17.75 -11.57 -11.69
CA GLY A 58 16.55 -10.80 -11.98
C GLY A 58 16.74 -9.30 -11.81
N LEU A 59 17.43 -8.87 -10.75
CA LEU A 59 17.78 -7.46 -10.51
C LEU A 59 18.71 -6.91 -11.60
N ILE A 60 19.72 -7.68 -11.99
CA ILE A 60 20.65 -7.30 -13.07
C ILE A 60 19.90 -7.20 -14.40
N TYR A 61 19.07 -8.18 -14.73
CA TYR A 61 18.24 -8.14 -15.93
C TYR A 61 17.29 -6.93 -15.94
N ALA A 62 16.64 -6.64 -14.82
CA ALA A 62 15.78 -5.47 -14.66
C ALA A 62 16.56 -4.14 -14.79
N ALA A 63 17.80 -4.08 -14.31
CA ALA A 63 18.65 -2.90 -14.45
C ALA A 63 18.96 -2.58 -15.92
N PHE A 64 19.41 -3.58 -16.69
CA PHE A 64 19.75 -3.38 -18.11
C PHE A 64 18.50 -3.25 -19.00
N GLY A 65 17.53 -4.14 -18.83
CA GLY A 65 16.29 -4.14 -19.62
C GLY A 65 15.41 -2.94 -19.30
N GLY A 66 15.23 -2.62 -18.02
CA GLY A 66 14.45 -1.48 -17.56
C GLY A 66 15.06 -0.14 -17.98
N TYR A 67 16.38 0.02 -17.84
CA TYR A 67 17.07 1.23 -18.30
C TYR A 67 16.93 1.43 -19.83
N GLY A 68 17.10 0.37 -20.62
CA GLY A 68 16.91 0.42 -22.07
C GLY A 68 15.49 0.87 -22.45
N LEU A 69 14.47 0.30 -21.80
CA LEU A 69 13.07 0.66 -22.03
C LEU A 69 12.77 2.11 -21.62
N LEU A 70 13.23 2.53 -20.44
CA LEU A 70 13.06 3.91 -19.95
C LEU A 70 13.77 4.93 -20.83
N LYS A 71 14.97 4.60 -21.33
CA LYS A 71 15.70 5.47 -22.26
C LYS A 71 14.97 5.61 -23.59
N GLN A 72 14.45 4.52 -24.15
CA GLN A 72 13.66 4.57 -25.38
C GLN A 72 12.34 5.33 -25.19
N GLN A 73 11.73 5.22 -24.02
CA GLN A 73 10.53 5.97 -23.67
C GLN A 73 10.83 7.47 -23.55
N ALA A 74 11.87 7.87 -22.82
CA ALA A 74 12.30 9.26 -22.72
C ALA A 74 12.65 9.87 -24.09
N ALA A 75 13.35 9.13 -24.95
CA ALA A 75 13.64 9.58 -26.32
C ALA A 75 12.36 9.81 -27.16
N ARG A 76 11.32 9.00 -26.94
CA ARG A 76 10.02 9.17 -27.60
C ARG A 76 9.26 10.38 -27.07
N GLU A 77 9.27 10.58 -25.76
CA GLU A 77 8.71 11.76 -25.09
C GLU A 77 9.37 13.05 -25.61
N GLU A 78 10.70 13.07 -25.72
CA GLU A 78 11.47 14.18 -26.27
C GLU A 78 11.17 14.45 -27.76
N SER A 79 11.00 13.39 -28.56
CA SER A 79 10.69 13.53 -29.99
C SER A 79 9.25 13.95 -30.30
N ASN A 80 8.30 13.73 -29.38
CA ASN A 80 6.87 13.98 -29.59
C ASN A 80 6.22 14.70 -28.38
N PRO A 81 6.66 15.92 -28.01
CA PRO A 81 6.19 16.59 -26.79
C PRO A 81 4.71 17.01 -26.84
N LEU A 82 4.17 17.26 -28.03
CA LEU A 82 2.77 17.70 -28.23
C LEU A 82 1.80 16.55 -28.52
N SER A 83 2.30 15.31 -28.57
CA SER A 83 1.51 14.13 -28.96
C SER A 83 1.74 12.98 -27.96
N PRO A 84 1.19 13.09 -26.73
CA PRO A 84 1.42 12.11 -25.65
C PRO A 84 0.93 10.69 -26.00
N TRP A 85 -0.04 10.55 -26.91
CA TRP A 85 -0.49 9.25 -27.40
C TRP A 85 0.60 8.49 -28.18
N LEU A 86 1.67 9.13 -28.65
CA LEU A 86 2.80 8.48 -29.34
C LEU A 86 3.91 7.99 -28.39
N TRP A 87 3.83 8.31 -27.09
CA TRP A 87 4.87 7.91 -26.14
C TRP A 87 4.88 6.40 -25.90
N ARG A 88 3.70 5.78 -25.98
CA ARG A 88 3.50 4.33 -25.87
C ARG A 88 3.67 3.65 -27.22
N LEU A 89 4.45 2.56 -27.24
CA LEU A 89 4.83 1.86 -28.48
C LEU A 89 3.64 1.21 -29.20
N ASP A 90 2.73 0.62 -28.44
CA ASP A 90 1.53 0.01 -28.99
C ASP A 90 0.63 1.10 -29.61
N TRP A 91 0.37 2.18 -28.88
CA TRP A 91 -0.46 3.28 -29.40
C TRP A 91 0.12 3.92 -30.65
N ALA A 92 1.44 4.12 -30.71
CA ALA A 92 2.11 4.63 -31.91
C ALA A 92 1.93 3.72 -33.14
N SER A 93 1.69 2.43 -32.94
CA SER A 93 1.36 1.47 -34.00
C SER A 93 -0.15 1.38 -34.30
N SER A 94 -0.95 2.31 -33.77
CA SER A 94 -2.42 2.32 -33.81
C SER A 94 -3.05 1.07 -33.16
N ARG A 95 -2.41 0.55 -32.11
CA ARG A 95 -2.85 -0.65 -31.40
C ARG A 95 -2.81 -0.46 -29.88
N ALA A 96 -3.61 -1.20 -29.13
CA ALA A 96 -3.48 -1.34 -27.68
C ALA A 96 -3.23 -2.81 -27.34
N GLU A 97 -2.13 -3.09 -26.66
CA GLU A 97 -1.87 -4.44 -26.16
C GLU A 97 -2.69 -4.73 -24.89
N SER A 98 -3.11 -5.99 -24.72
CA SER A 98 -3.77 -6.42 -23.47
C SER A 98 -2.87 -6.17 -22.26
N GLN A 99 -3.43 -5.61 -21.18
CA GLN A 99 -2.72 -5.44 -19.91
C GLN A 99 -2.28 -6.79 -19.29
N ASN A 100 -2.92 -7.90 -19.68
CA ASN A 100 -2.62 -9.24 -19.18
C ASN A 100 -1.50 -9.95 -19.95
N LYS A 101 -0.94 -9.35 -21.00
CA LYS A 101 0.07 -9.97 -21.89
C LYS A 101 1.25 -10.62 -21.17
N LYS A 102 1.78 -9.97 -20.12
CA LYS A 102 2.95 -10.48 -19.36
C LYS A 102 2.59 -11.20 -18.06
N SER A 103 1.30 -11.46 -17.82
CA SER A 103 0.80 -12.04 -16.57
C SER A 103 1.28 -13.48 -16.34
N GLU A 104 1.48 -14.28 -17.39
CA GLU A 104 1.96 -15.67 -17.24
C GLU A 104 3.38 -15.72 -16.69
N ILE A 105 4.30 -14.93 -17.26
CA ILE A 105 5.72 -14.93 -16.89
C ILE A 105 5.85 -14.49 -15.44
N ALA A 106 5.16 -13.42 -15.06
CA ALA A 106 5.14 -12.93 -13.69
C ALA A 106 4.59 -13.98 -12.71
N SER A 107 3.51 -14.67 -13.09
CA SER A 107 2.90 -15.72 -12.26
C SER A 107 3.85 -16.92 -12.08
N TRP A 108 4.54 -17.35 -13.13
CA TRP A 108 5.53 -18.44 -13.06
C TRP A 108 6.75 -18.07 -12.24
N VAL A 109 7.33 -16.88 -12.43
CA VAL A 109 8.47 -16.40 -11.64
C VAL A 109 8.12 -16.38 -10.15
N PHE A 110 6.94 -15.85 -9.81
CA PHE A 110 6.48 -15.81 -8.42
C PHE A 110 6.21 -17.21 -7.85
N ALA A 111 5.55 -18.08 -8.62
CA ALA A 111 5.30 -19.46 -8.22
C ALA A 111 6.60 -20.24 -7.99
N ILE A 112 7.58 -20.15 -8.90
CA ILE A 112 8.88 -20.82 -8.81
C ILE A 112 9.63 -20.33 -7.58
N LEU A 113 9.74 -19.01 -7.40
CA LEU A 113 10.50 -18.44 -6.29
C LEU A 113 9.89 -18.80 -4.93
N CYS A 114 8.56 -18.73 -4.79
CA CYS A 114 7.87 -19.17 -3.57
C CYS A 114 8.07 -20.66 -3.30
N ASN A 115 7.95 -21.53 -4.32
CA ASN A 115 8.12 -22.97 -4.14
C ASN A 115 9.57 -23.36 -3.84
N LEU A 116 10.54 -22.67 -4.43
CA LEU A 116 11.97 -22.89 -4.19
C LEU A 116 12.36 -22.61 -2.73
N ILE A 117 11.68 -21.64 -2.10
CA ILE A 117 11.83 -21.35 -0.68
C ILE A 117 11.06 -22.36 0.17
N THR A 118 9.81 -22.68 -0.16
CA THR A 118 8.91 -23.46 0.73
C THR A 118 9.19 -24.98 0.73
N LEU A 119 9.54 -25.56 -0.42
CA LEU A 119 9.67 -27.02 -0.61
C LEU A 119 10.75 -27.68 0.27
N PRO A 120 11.95 -27.10 0.46
CA PRO A 120 12.94 -27.71 1.34
C PRO A 120 12.46 -27.87 2.79
N PHE A 121 11.59 -26.98 3.26
CA PHE A 121 10.98 -27.07 4.59
C PHE A 121 9.97 -28.21 4.69
N LEU A 122 9.19 -28.41 3.63
CA LEU A 122 8.25 -29.53 3.53
C LEU A 122 8.98 -30.85 3.78
N PHE A 123 10.09 -31.10 3.08
CA PHE A 123 10.78 -32.38 3.17
C PHE A 123 11.71 -32.53 4.38
N ARG A 124 12.29 -31.43 4.90
CA ARG A 124 13.22 -31.47 6.04
C ARG A 124 12.54 -31.43 7.40
N MET A 125 11.51 -30.59 7.55
CA MET A 125 10.96 -30.25 8.87
C MET A 125 9.68 -31.03 9.19
N ILE A 126 8.82 -31.29 8.21
CA ILE A 126 7.54 -31.97 8.44
C ILE A 126 7.72 -33.38 9.01
N PRO A 127 8.64 -34.24 8.53
CA PRO A 127 8.81 -35.58 9.12
C PRO A 127 9.16 -35.54 10.61
N ASN A 128 9.96 -34.56 11.02
CA ASN A 128 10.39 -34.39 12.41
C ASN A 128 9.26 -33.83 13.29
N PHE A 129 8.58 -32.77 12.81
CA PHE A 129 7.48 -32.15 13.56
C PHE A 129 6.23 -33.04 13.60
N ALA A 130 5.95 -33.81 12.55
CA ALA A 130 4.84 -34.75 12.51
C ALA A 130 5.05 -35.93 13.48
N ARG A 131 6.27 -36.49 13.55
CA ARG A 131 6.62 -37.54 14.51
C ARG A 131 6.53 -37.05 15.96
N ASN A 132 6.88 -35.80 16.21
CA ASN A 132 6.85 -35.20 17.55
C ASN A 132 5.47 -34.64 17.93
N GLY A 133 4.46 -34.76 17.05
CA GLY A 133 3.12 -34.25 17.29
C GLY A 133 3.00 -32.72 17.40
N ASP A 134 4.03 -31.97 16.97
CA ASP A 134 4.13 -30.51 17.09
C ASP A 134 3.10 -29.80 16.19
N PRO A 135 2.28 -28.88 16.72
CA PRO A 135 1.27 -28.15 15.92
C PRO A 135 1.88 -27.27 14.82
N ARG A 136 3.18 -26.95 14.85
CA ARG A 136 3.86 -26.15 13.81
C ARG A 136 3.84 -26.79 12.43
N VAL A 137 3.59 -28.11 12.32
CA VAL A 137 3.40 -28.80 11.03
C VAL A 137 2.29 -28.14 10.19
N PHE A 138 1.20 -27.70 10.81
CA PHE A 138 0.06 -27.12 10.10
C PHE A 138 0.41 -25.77 9.47
N LEU A 139 1.26 -24.97 10.13
CA LEU A 139 1.76 -23.70 9.61
C LEU A 139 2.62 -23.93 8.36
N LEU A 140 3.49 -24.94 8.39
CA LEU A 140 4.31 -25.32 7.25
C LEU A 140 3.47 -25.88 6.09
N LEU A 141 2.45 -26.68 6.37
CA LEU A 141 1.52 -27.20 5.36
C LEU A 141 0.71 -26.08 4.70
N GLY A 142 0.17 -25.14 5.50
CA GLY A 142 -0.55 -23.99 4.97
C GLY A 142 0.32 -23.10 4.06
N PHE A 143 1.59 -22.91 4.43
CA PHE A 143 2.54 -22.16 3.61
C PHE A 143 2.87 -22.86 2.29
N ASN A 144 2.98 -24.20 2.28
CA ASN A 144 3.17 -24.97 1.05
C ASN A 144 1.90 -25.00 0.17
N LEU A 145 0.71 -25.02 0.77
CA LEU A 145 -0.56 -24.90 0.04
C LEU A 145 -0.64 -23.58 -0.73
N PHE A 146 -0.14 -22.49 -0.14
CA PHE A 146 -0.01 -21.22 -0.85
C PHE A 146 0.86 -21.33 -2.11
N GLY A 147 2.00 -22.03 -2.02
CA GLY A 147 2.86 -22.33 -3.17
C GLY A 147 2.12 -23.10 -4.29
N VAL A 148 1.27 -24.06 -3.93
CA VAL A 148 0.42 -24.80 -4.88
C VAL A 148 -0.62 -23.89 -5.55
N ILE A 149 -1.28 -23.01 -4.80
CA ILE A 149 -2.25 -22.05 -5.34
C ILE A 149 -1.59 -21.16 -6.41
N LEU A 150 -0.34 -20.73 -6.18
CA LEU A 150 0.40 -19.95 -7.16
C LEU A 150 0.73 -20.74 -8.43
N ILE A 151 1.06 -22.03 -8.31
CA ILE A 151 1.26 -22.92 -9.46
C ILE A 151 -0.05 -23.05 -10.26
N VAL A 152 -1.18 -23.28 -9.58
CA VAL A 152 -2.49 -23.34 -10.24
C VAL A 152 -2.82 -22.03 -10.97
N LYS A 153 -2.52 -20.88 -10.35
CA LYS A 153 -2.67 -19.56 -11.00
C LYS A 153 -1.78 -19.44 -12.24
N ALA A 154 -0.50 -19.84 -12.16
CA ALA A 154 0.43 -19.80 -13.27
C ALA A 154 0.01 -20.73 -14.42
N LEU A 155 -0.43 -21.95 -14.10
CA LEU A 155 -1.00 -22.89 -15.07
C LEU A 155 -2.24 -22.32 -15.76
N ARG A 156 -3.16 -21.71 -15.00
CA ARG A 156 -4.36 -21.07 -15.56
C ARG A 156 -3.98 -19.89 -16.47
N ALA A 157 -2.99 -19.09 -16.09
CA ALA A 157 -2.48 -18.01 -16.93
C ALA A 157 -1.85 -18.52 -18.24
N THR A 158 -1.10 -19.64 -18.19
CA THR A 158 -0.51 -20.25 -19.40
C THR A 158 -1.54 -20.93 -20.30
N ILE A 159 -2.53 -21.62 -19.74
CA ILE A 159 -3.64 -22.18 -20.52
C ILE A 159 -4.38 -21.05 -21.24
N ARG A 160 -4.65 -19.94 -20.53
CA ARG A 160 -5.26 -18.74 -21.09
C ARG A 160 -4.41 -18.16 -22.23
N HIS A 161 -3.11 -17.95 -22.02
CA HIS A 161 -2.22 -17.38 -23.03
C HIS A 161 -2.12 -18.28 -24.27
N ARG A 162 -2.05 -19.61 -24.10
CA ARG A 162 -2.07 -20.56 -25.24
C ARG A 162 -3.37 -20.52 -26.04
N ARG A 163 -4.50 -20.29 -25.36
CA ARG A 163 -5.83 -20.25 -25.96
C ARG A 163 -6.09 -18.95 -26.71
N PHE A 164 -5.82 -17.81 -26.07
CA PHE A 164 -6.19 -16.49 -26.58
C PHE A 164 -5.06 -15.72 -27.27
N GLY A 165 -3.81 -16.13 -27.05
CA GLY A 165 -2.63 -15.49 -27.59
C GLY A 165 -2.38 -14.09 -27.02
N ASP A 166 -1.59 -13.32 -27.75
CA ASP A 166 -1.36 -11.89 -27.49
C ASP A 166 -2.47 -11.07 -28.15
N ALA A 167 -3.62 -10.97 -27.49
CA ALA A 167 -4.72 -10.16 -27.97
C ALA A 167 -4.31 -8.68 -28.02
N TYR A 168 -4.70 -7.99 -29.10
CA TYR A 168 -4.51 -6.56 -29.25
C TYR A 168 -5.75 -5.92 -29.88
N PHE A 169 -6.03 -4.68 -29.49
CA PHE A 169 -7.07 -3.86 -30.08
C PHE A 169 -6.46 -2.93 -31.12
N GLU A 170 -6.96 -2.92 -32.35
CA GLU A 170 -6.53 -2.04 -33.44
C GLU A 170 -7.52 -0.89 -33.59
N PHE A 171 -7.01 0.34 -33.62
CA PHE A 171 -7.82 1.55 -33.68
C PHE A 171 -8.18 1.92 -35.12
N ASP A 172 -9.42 2.36 -35.36
CA ASP A 172 -9.80 2.94 -36.65
C ASP A 172 -9.27 4.38 -36.81
N ALA A 173 -9.10 5.11 -35.70
CA ALA A 173 -8.57 6.47 -35.65
C ALA A 173 -7.62 6.65 -34.44
N LEU A 174 -6.54 7.41 -34.63
CA LEU A 174 -5.57 7.72 -33.58
C LEU A 174 -5.22 9.22 -33.58
N PRO A 175 -5.36 9.94 -32.44
CA PRO A 175 -6.06 9.56 -31.20
C PRO A 175 -7.59 9.69 -31.36
N PHE A 176 -8.36 9.12 -30.42
CA PHE A 176 -9.80 9.36 -30.36
C PHE A 176 -10.10 10.70 -29.68
N SER A 177 -11.00 11.49 -30.28
CA SER A 177 -11.44 12.75 -29.66
C SER A 177 -12.60 12.52 -28.68
N PRO A 178 -12.72 13.31 -27.59
CA PRO A 178 -13.91 13.30 -26.75
C PRO A 178 -15.18 13.54 -27.56
N GLY A 179 -16.18 12.65 -27.44
CA GLY A 179 -17.44 12.73 -28.18
C GLY A 179 -17.45 12.06 -29.56
N GLU A 180 -16.28 11.64 -30.05
CA GLU A 180 -16.14 10.91 -31.31
C GLU A 180 -16.35 9.41 -31.12
N ARG A 181 -16.79 8.71 -32.17
CA ARG A 181 -16.99 7.26 -32.12
C ARG A 181 -15.67 6.54 -31.89
N VAL A 182 -15.61 5.74 -30.83
CA VAL A 182 -14.50 4.84 -30.53
C VAL A 182 -14.73 3.53 -31.29
N GLY A 183 -14.25 3.51 -32.54
CA GLY A 183 -14.31 2.38 -33.46
C GLY A 183 -12.99 1.61 -33.54
N GLY A 184 -13.06 0.29 -33.66
CA GLY A 184 -11.89 -0.53 -33.95
C GLY A 184 -12.19 -2.03 -33.98
N ARG A 185 -11.12 -2.84 -34.01
CA ARG A 185 -11.22 -4.31 -34.01
C ARG A 185 -10.29 -4.94 -32.98
N ILE A 186 -10.81 -5.81 -32.12
CA ILE A 186 -10.01 -6.63 -31.20
C ILE A 186 -9.61 -7.91 -31.91
N HIS A 187 -8.31 -8.11 -32.10
CA HIS A 187 -7.74 -9.30 -32.70
C HIS A 187 -7.29 -10.26 -31.61
N LEU A 188 -7.81 -11.49 -31.62
CA LEU A 188 -7.38 -12.55 -30.72
C LEU A 188 -7.45 -13.93 -31.37
N LYS A 189 -6.76 -14.88 -30.75
CA LYS A 189 -6.90 -16.29 -31.11
C LYS A 189 -8.12 -16.85 -30.40
N LEU A 190 -9.20 -17.12 -31.12
CA LEU A 190 -10.42 -17.68 -30.55
C LEU A 190 -10.90 -18.87 -31.38
N ASP A 191 -10.55 -20.06 -30.95
CA ASP A 191 -10.88 -21.30 -31.66
C ASP A 191 -12.37 -21.68 -31.46
N SER A 192 -12.98 -21.34 -30.32
CA SER A 192 -14.37 -21.67 -29.98
C SER A 192 -15.38 -20.59 -30.39
N ARG A 193 -16.59 -20.98 -30.84
CA ARG A 193 -17.70 -20.01 -31.00
C ARG A 193 -18.16 -19.52 -29.62
N ALA A 194 -18.27 -18.20 -29.46
CA ALA A 194 -18.84 -17.60 -28.26
C ALA A 194 -20.36 -17.54 -28.43
N GLU A 195 -21.06 -18.62 -28.06
CA GLU A 195 -22.50 -18.78 -28.31
C GLU A 195 -23.36 -17.68 -27.67
N HIS A 196 -22.90 -17.12 -26.54
CA HIS A 196 -23.58 -16.05 -25.80
C HIS A 196 -23.15 -14.63 -26.22
N GLY A 197 -22.39 -14.49 -27.31
CA GLY A 197 -21.80 -13.21 -27.70
C GLY A 197 -20.57 -12.84 -26.86
N ILE A 198 -20.09 -11.62 -27.07
CA ILE A 198 -18.92 -11.07 -26.40
C ILE A 198 -19.32 -9.74 -25.76
N ASP A 199 -19.19 -9.66 -24.44
CA ASP A 199 -19.49 -8.46 -23.68
C ASP A 199 -18.31 -7.50 -23.74
N LEU A 200 -18.53 -6.36 -24.41
CA LEU A 200 -17.62 -5.24 -24.43
C LEU A 200 -18.08 -4.19 -23.43
N ARG A 201 -17.13 -3.63 -22.67
CA ARG A 201 -17.38 -2.58 -21.71
C ARG A 201 -16.30 -1.51 -21.83
N LEU A 202 -16.70 -0.30 -22.21
CA LEU A 202 -15.81 0.86 -22.22
C LEU A 202 -16.00 1.66 -20.93
N SER A 203 -14.92 1.96 -20.22
CA SER A 203 -14.95 2.67 -18.95
C SER A 203 -13.93 3.81 -18.90
N CYS A 204 -14.38 4.98 -18.43
CA CYS A 204 -13.51 6.08 -18.05
C CYS A 204 -13.29 6.01 -16.53
N VAL A 205 -12.06 5.80 -16.10
CA VAL A 205 -11.70 5.54 -14.71
C VAL A 205 -10.68 6.57 -14.25
N ARG A 206 -10.98 7.26 -13.14
CA ARG A 206 -9.99 8.07 -12.42
C ARG A 206 -9.28 7.20 -11.40
N LYS A 207 -8.00 6.97 -11.62
CA LYS A 207 -7.11 6.23 -10.74
C LYS A 207 -6.42 7.23 -9.81
N LEU A 208 -6.93 7.31 -8.58
CA LEU A 208 -6.36 8.09 -7.51
C LEU A 208 -5.44 7.21 -6.69
N VAL A 209 -4.18 7.59 -6.60
CA VAL A 209 -3.21 6.92 -5.75
C VAL A 209 -2.91 7.81 -4.55
N SER A 210 -3.64 7.60 -3.47
CA SER A 210 -3.51 8.36 -2.23
C SER A 210 -2.52 7.69 -1.27
N GLY A 211 -1.74 8.50 -0.57
CA GLY A 211 -0.74 8.07 0.42
C GLY A 211 0.71 8.37 0.01
N SER A 212 1.61 8.39 0.99
CA SER A 212 3.05 8.58 0.83
C SER A 212 3.80 7.37 1.40
N GLY A 213 4.90 6.95 0.75
CA GLY A 213 5.70 5.78 1.17
C GLY A 213 4.97 4.44 1.04
N ASP A 214 5.13 3.56 2.04
CA ASP A 214 4.62 2.17 2.07
C ASP A 214 3.09 2.04 2.22
N ASN A 215 2.38 3.17 2.38
CA ASN A 215 0.92 3.22 2.56
C ASN A 215 0.21 3.77 1.33
N ARG A 216 0.70 3.42 0.14
CA ARG A 216 0.14 3.82 -1.15
C ARG A 216 -1.10 2.98 -1.46
N SER A 217 -2.28 3.58 -1.36
CA SER A 217 -3.54 2.94 -1.77
C SER A 217 -3.94 3.43 -3.16
N THR A 218 -4.31 2.50 -4.05
CA THR A 218 -4.79 2.83 -5.39
C THR A 218 -6.30 2.63 -5.40
N ASN A 219 -7.03 3.73 -5.55
CA ASN A 219 -8.48 3.73 -5.72
C ASN A 219 -8.80 4.04 -7.18
N GLN A 220 -9.71 3.27 -7.76
CA GLN A 220 -10.19 3.48 -9.12
C GLN A 220 -11.67 3.84 -9.07
N ILE A 221 -12.01 5.04 -9.54
CA ILE A 221 -13.38 5.55 -9.59
C ILE A 221 -13.84 5.55 -11.04
N ALA A 222 -14.86 4.75 -11.35
CA ALA A 222 -15.46 4.73 -12.68
C ALA A 222 -16.32 5.99 -12.88
N LEU A 223 -15.80 6.95 -13.65
CA LEU A 223 -16.47 8.20 -13.98
C LEU A 223 -17.57 7.99 -15.03
N TRP A 224 -17.29 7.16 -16.04
CA TRP A 224 -18.25 6.81 -17.09
C TRP A 224 -18.08 5.35 -17.51
N GLN A 225 -19.16 4.71 -17.95
CA GLN A 225 -19.14 3.32 -18.40
C GLN A 225 -20.28 3.05 -19.38
N ALA A 226 -19.99 2.34 -20.47
CA ALA A 226 -20.97 1.80 -21.41
C ALA A 226 -20.69 0.33 -21.68
N GLU A 227 -21.74 -0.45 -21.89
CA GLU A 227 -21.67 -1.89 -22.15
C GLU A 227 -22.39 -2.20 -23.46
N HIS A 228 -21.82 -3.12 -24.23
CA HIS A 228 -22.37 -3.56 -25.50
C HIS A 228 -22.04 -5.04 -25.70
N ASN A 229 -23.06 -5.87 -25.93
CA ASN A 229 -22.87 -7.28 -26.28
C ASN A 229 -22.79 -7.41 -27.81
N VAL A 230 -21.67 -7.96 -28.29
CA VAL A 230 -21.47 -8.25 -29.72
C VAL A 230 -21.92 -9.69 -29.98
N PRO A 231 -22.91 -9.91 -30.85
CA PRO A 231 -23.40 -11.26 -31.13
C PRO A 231 -22.34 -12.08 -31.88
N ALA A 232 -22.37 -13.41 -31.68
CA ALA A 232 -21.40 -14.35 -32.26
C ALA A 232 -21.24 -14.25 -33.79
N GLY A 233 -22.32 -13.87 -34.50
CA GLY A 233 -22.33 -13.73 -35.96
C GLY A 233 -21.68 -12.45 -36.48
N ALA A 234 -21.44 -11.45 -35.63
CA ALA A 234 -20.74 -10.21 -35.98
C ALA A 234 -19.21 -10.32 -35.83
N VAL A 235 -18.70 -11.45 -35.32
CA VAL A 235 -17.27 -11.70 -35.16
C VAL A 235 -16.68 -12.14 -36.50
N GLU A 236 -15.76 -11.35 -37.03
CA GLU A 236 -15.12 -11.57 -38.33
C GLU A 236 -13.84 -12.42 -38.19
N PRO A 237 -13.38 -13.11 -39.26
CA PRO A 237 -12.05 -13.69 -39.29
C PRO A 237 -10.98 -12.57 -39.27
N GLY A 238 -9.97 -12.71 -38.41
CA GLY A 238 -8.90 -11.73 -38.23
C GLY A 238 -7.49 -12.33 -38.35
N PRO A 239 -6.43 -11.50 -38.45
CA PRO A 239 -5.03 -11.93 -38.56
C PRO A 239 -4.53 -12.86 -37.44
N LEU A 240 -5.07 -12.75 -36.22
CA LEU A 240 -4.77 -13.67 -35.10
C LEU A 240 -5.76 -14.84 -34.97
N GLY A 241 -6.77 -14.89 -35.83
CA GLY A 241 -7.87 -15.87 -35.78
C GLY A 241 -9.21 -15.17 -35.94
N ARG A 242 -9.60 -14.35 -34.96
CA ARG A 242 -10.87 -13.61 -34.98
C ARG A 242 -10.67 -12.12 -34.67
N ALA A 243 -11.56 -11.31 -35.24
CA ALA A 243 -11.67 -9.88 -35.06
C ALA A 243 -13.06 -9.54 -34.49
N ILE A 244 -13.09 -8.92 -33.31
CA ILE A 244 -14.33 -8.46 -32.68
C ILE A 244 -14.50 -6.97 -33.01
N PRO A 245 -15.59 -6.56 -33.68
CA PRO A 245 -15.84 -5.15 -33.91
C PRO A 245 -16.19 -4.44 -32.60
N VAL A 246 -15.61 -3.25 -32.41
CA VAL A 246 -15.85 -2.37 -31.27
C VAL A 246 -16.41 -1.07 -31.81
N ASP A 247 -17.53 -0.62 -31.26
CA ASP A 247 -18.16 0.64 -31.64
C ASP A 247 -18.89 1.23 -30.43
N PHE A 248 -18.33 2.32 -29.89
CA PHE A 248 -18.92 3.07 -28.79
C PHE A 248 -18.98 4.55 -29.12
N SER A 249 -20.07 5.21 -28.68
CA SER A 249 -20.25 6.67 -28.82
C SER A 249 -20.17 7.33 -27.43
N PRO A 250 -18.97 7.69 -26.93
CA PRO A 250 -18.84 8.42 -25.68
C PRO A 250 -19.45 9.83 -25.78
N PRO A 251 -19.91 10.44 -24.67
CA PRO A 251 -20.44 11.81 -24.67
C PRO A 251 -19.41 12.88 -25.06
N ALA A 252 -19.87 14.01 -25.61
CA ALA A 252 -19.02 15.15 -26.01
C ALA A 252 -18.25 15.78 -24.83
N ASP A 253 -18.83 15.76 -23.62
CA ASP A 253 -18.21 16.27 -22.39
C ASP A 253 -17.27 15.27 -21.70
N SER A 254 -16.85 14.21 -22.40
CA SER A 254 -16.00 13.17 -21.84
C SER A 254 -14.57 13.66 -21.50
N LEU A 255 -14.00 13.08 -20.45
CA LEU A 255 -12.69 13.48 -19.92
C LEU A 255 -11.55 12.90 -20.78
N VAL A 256 -10.48 13.68 -20.90
CA VAL A 256 -9.26 13.32 -21.65
C VAL A 256 -8.42 12.36 -20.81
N THR A 257 -7.69 11.47 -21.50
CA THR A 257 -6.71 10.59 -20.87
C THR A 257 -5.57 11.43 -20.28
N ASP A 258 -5.33 11.30 -18.98
CA ASP A 258 -4.32 12.07 -18.26
C ASP A 258 -3.37 11.14 -17.53
N HIS A 259 -2.09 11.24 -17.89
CA HIS A 259 -0.97 10.52 -17.28
C HIS A 259 0.02 11.44 -16.56
N ASP A 260 -0.21 12.75 -16.56
CA ASP A 260 0.75 13.77 -16.10
C ASP A 260 1.08 13.60 -14.62
N ASN A 261 0.06 13.22 -13.83
CA ASN A 261 0.24 12.94 -12.41
C ASN A 261 0.18 11.42 -12.11
N PRO A 262 1.28 10.78 -11.67
CA PRO A 262 1.29 9.37 -11.26
C PRO A 262 0.36 9.02 -10.08
N SER A 263 -0.11 10.01 -9.32
CA SER A 263 -1.05 9.84 -8.22
C SER A 263 -2.50 10.16 -8.58
N ASP A 264 -2.77 10.70 -9.75
CA ASP A 264 -4.11 11.05 -10.20
C ASP A 264 -4.17 10.95 -11.72
N GLN A 265 -4.67 9.82 -12.21
CA GLN A 265 -4.68 9.51 -13.65
C GLN A 265 -6.11 9.32 -14.12
N VAL A 266 -6.41 9.76 -15.33
CA VAL A 266 -7.68 9.45 -16.02
C VAL A 266 -7.37 8.46 -17.12
N LEU A 267 -7.93 7.26 -17.01
CA LEU A 267 -7.67 6.13 -17.91
C LEU A 267 -8.96 5.71 -18.61
N TRP A 268 -8.85 5.40 -19.91
CA TRP A 268 -9.93 4.77 -20.67
C TRP A 268 -9.61 3.30 -20.86
N LEU A 269 -10.46 2.43 -20.32
CA LEU A 269 -10.28 0.98 -20.34
C LEU A 269 -11.44 0.32 -21.08
N LEU A 270 -11.11 -0.37 -22.16
CA LEU A 270 -12.00 -1.29 -22.87
C LEU A 270 -11.79 -2.70 -22.33
N HIS A 271 -12.78 -3.21 -21.63
CA HIS A 271 -12.86 -4.58 -21.15
C HIS A 271 -13.62 -5.42 -22.18
N ALA A 272 -13.07 -6.57 -22.54
CA ALA A 272 -13.74 -7.55 -23.40
C ALA A 272 -13.83 -8.89 -22.66
N GLN A 273 -15.05 -9.40 -22.49
CA GLN A 273 -15.34 -10.66 -21.82
C GLN A 273 -16.14 -11.59 -22.73
N ALA A 274 -15.78 -12.87 -22.75
CA ALA A 274 -16.59 -13.88 -23.43
C ALA A 274 -16.63 -15.18 -22.61
N ASP A 275 -17.84 -15.66 -22.38
CA ASP A 275 -18.10 -16.93 -21.71
C ASP A 275 -17.89 -18.07 -22.71
N VAL A 276 -16.77 -18.79 -22.54
CA VAL A 276 -16.36 -19.87 -23.44
C VAL A 276 -16.02 -21.11 -22.63
N PRO A 277 -16.40 -22.32 -23.11
CA PRO A 277 -16.13 -23.56 -22.36
C PRO A 277 -14.66 -23.67 -21.94
N GLY A 278 -14.39 -23.85 -20.64
CA GLY A 278 -13.04 -23.91 -20.07
C GLY A 278 -12.65 -22.64 -19.30
N VAL A 279 -11.60 -21.95 -19.75
CA VAL A 279 -11.19 -20.65 -19.19
C VAL A 279 -11.83 -19.54 -20.01
N ASP A 280 -12.61 -18.69 -19.35
CA ASP A 280 -13.28 -17.54 -19.96
C ASP A 280 -12.29 -16.51 -20.50
N TYR A 281 -12.69 -15.81 -21.55
CA TYR A 281 -11.94 -14.69 -22.09
C TYR A 281 -12.26 -13.42 -21.28
N SER A 282 -11.24 -12.67 -20.87
CA SER A 282 -11.43 -11.43 -20.10
C SER A 282 -10.17 -10.57 -20.16
N ASP A 283 -10.13 -9.59 -21.06
CA ASP A 283 -8.96 -8.72 -21.29
C ASP A 283 -9.30 -7.23 -21.15
N ASP A 284 -8.33 -6.46 -20.65
CA ASP A 284 -8.40 -5.01 -20.52
C ASP A 284 -7.42 -4.35 -21.51
N PHE A 285 -7.92 -3.41 -22.30
CA PHE A 285 -7.17 -2.61 -23.26
C PHE A 285 -7.28 -1.12 -22.89
N GLU A 286 -6.15 -0.41 -22.88
CA GLU A 286 -6.15 1.03 -22.59
C GLU A 286 -6.18 1.84 -23.89
N ILE A 287 -7.10 2.80 -23.97
CA ILE A 287 -7.39 3.54 -25.20
C ILE A 287 -6.94 5.01 -25.08
N PRO A 288 -6.26 5.57 -26.10
CA PRO A 288 -5.84 6.97 -26.10
C PRO A 288 -7.00 7.90 -26.51
N VAL A 289 -7.65 8.52 -25.52
CA VAL A 289 -8.63 9.59 -25.76
C VAL A 289 -7.96 10.94 -25.49
N PHE A 290 -7.73 11.75 -26.53
CA PHE A 290 -7.05 13.05 -26.46
C PHE A 290 -7.76 14.11 -27.31
N ARG A 291 -7.66 15.39 -26.92
CA ARG A 291 -8.19 16.50 -27.74
C ARG A 291 -7.24 16.78 -28.90
N ASN A 292 -7.75 16.69 -30.13
CA ASN A 292 -7.01 17.11 -31.32
C ASN A 292 -6.92 18.65 -31.41
N ALA A 293 -5.70 19.18 -31.58
CA ALA A 293 -5.48 20.59 -31.91
C ALA A 293 -5.88 20.94 -33.35
N ALA A 294 -6.01 19.94 -34.24
CA ALA A 294 -6.27 20.10 -35.67
C ALA A 294 -7.75 20.36 -36.03
N PHE A 295 -8.69 20.27 -35.08
CA PHE A 295 -10.10 20.61 -35.26
C PHE A 295 -10.55 21.68 -34.25
N ALA A 296 -9.73 22.71 -34.04
CA ALA A 296 -10.23 24.01 -33.59
C ALA A 296 -10.84 24.76 -34.80
N GLY A 297 -11.88 24.19 -35.40
CA GLY A 297 -12.73 24.86 -36.38
C GLY A 297 -13.99 25.36 -35.67
N PRO A 298 -14.46 26.59 -35.93
CA PRO A 298 -15.52 27.21 -35.16
C PRO A 298 -16.79 26.38 -35.28
N ALA A 299 -17.47 26.20 -34.15
CA ALA A 299 -18.86 25.75 -34.12
C ALA A 299 -19.64 26.59 -35.14
N SER A 300 -20.03 25.95 -36.24
CA SER A 300 -20.90 26.55 -37.23
C SER A 300 -22.28 26.64 -36.61
N ASP A 301 -22.56 27.75 -35.94
CA ASP A 301 -23.91 28.17 -35.63
C ASP A 301 -24.24 29.36 -36.52
N SER A 302 -24.92 29.06 -37.62
CA SER A 302 -25.59 30.05 -38.44
C SER A 302 -26.76 30.61 -37.64
N GLY A 303 -26.56 31.77 -37.03
CA GLY A 303 -27.59 32.47 -36.26
C GLY A 303 -27.31 33.96 -36.20
N THR A 304 -27.83 34.69 -37.17
CA THR A 304 -27.79 36.15 -37.31
C THR A 304 -28.27 36.86 -36.03
N ARG A 305 -27.40 37.63 -35.36
CA ARG A 305 -27.81 38.88 -34.68
C ARG A 305 -26.63 39.81 -34.42
N THR A 306 -26.62 40.90 -35.16
CA THR A 306 -25.88 42.13 -34.90
C THR A 306 -26.46 42.80 -33.65
N THR A 307 -25.65 43.04 -32.62
CA THR A 307 -25.69 44.26 -31.79
C THR A 307 -24.36 44.44 -31.06
N ALA A 308 -23.85 45.67 -31.14
CA ALA A 308 -22.61 46.16 -30.56
C ALA A 308 -22.62 46.23 -29.02
N GLY A 309 -21.44 46.32 -28.42
CA GLY A 309 -21.27 46.80 -27.05
C GLY A 309 -20.32 45.93 -26.23
N ALA A 310 -19.32 46.58 -25.61
CA ALA A 310 -18.25 45.99 -24.85
C ALA A 310 -18.68 45.37 -23.50
N ASP A 311 -17.72 44.72 -22.86
CA ASP A 311 -17.68 44.34 -21.44
C ASP A 311 -18.34 43.01 -21.05
N SER A 312 -17.58 41.91 -21.17
CA SER A 312 -17.50 40.87 -20.12
C SER A 312 -16.53 39.75 -20.51
N PHE A 313 -15.34 39.74 -19.88
CA PHE A 313 -14.52 38.54 -19.73
C PHE A 313 -15.28 37.54 -18.84
N GLY A 314 -16.15 36.73 -19.46
CA GLY A 314 -16.91 35.68 -18.79
C GLY A 314 -16.02 34.46 -18.54
N PHE A 315 -15.61 34.25 -17.30
CA PHE A 315 -15.20 32.94 -16.83
C PHE A 315 -16.34 31.95 -17.10
N ALA A 316 -16.04 30.82 -17.74
CA ALA A 316 -16.99 29.73 -17.93
C ALA A 316 -17.59 29.35 -16.58
N THR A 317 -18.90 29.56 -16.44
CA THR A 317 -19.67 29.10 -15.30
C THR A 317 -19.54 27.58 -15.21
N PRO A 318 -19.07 27.01 -14.08
CA PRO A 318 -19.06 25.56 -13.91
C PRO A 318 -20.52 25.09 -13.89
N ARG A 319 -20.93 24.33 -14.91
CA ARG A 319 -22.17 23.55 -14.83
C ARG A 319 -21.97 22.46 -13.77
N PRO A 320 -22.86 22.32 -12.78
CA PRO A 320 -22.87 21.16 -11.91
C PRO A 320 -23.00 19.89 -12.75
N SER A 321 -22.44 18.79 -12.23
CA SER A 321 -22.49 17.43 -12.76
C SER A 321 -23.91 16.82 -12.73
N ASP A 322 -24.91 17.53 -13.25
CA ASP A 322 -26.32 17.12 -13.32
C ASP A 322 -26.60 16.16 -14.49
N ALA A 323 -25.57 15.72 -15.23
CA ALA A 323 -25.73 14.93 -16.46
C ALA A 323 -26.07 13.43 -16.25
N ASP A 324 -26.10 12.93 -15.00
CA ASP A 324 -26.44 11.52 -14.70
C ASP A 324 -27.87 11.34 -14.15
N SER A 325 -28.70 12.39 -14.14
CA SER A 325 -30.05 12.43 -13.53
C SER A 325 -31.18 11.94 -14.46
N GLY A 326 -30.94 10.85 -15.21
CA GLY A 326 -31.89 10.33 -16.21
C GLY A 326 -32.46 8.94 -15.88
N ALA A 327 -33.57 8.58 -16.52
CA ALA A 327 -34.13 7.23 -16.45
C ALA A 327 -33.16 6.21 -17.06
N VAL A 328 -32.78 5.18 -16.30
CA VAL A 328 -31.83 4.14 -16.73
C VAL A 328 -32.59 2.97 -17.36
N PRO A 329 -32.21 2.49 -18.56
CA PRO A 329 -32.85 1.32 -19.16
C PRO A 329 -32.58 0.03 -18.38
N GLN A 330 -33.55 -0.90 -18.38
CA GLN A 330 -33.45 -2.17 -17.68
C GLN A 330 -32.28 -3.02 -18.23
N PRO A 331 -31.41 -3.59 -17.36
CA PRO A 331 -30.35 -4.51 -17.78
C PRO A 331 -30.89 -5.78 -18.45
N ALA A 332 -30.12 -6.36 -19.38
CA ALA A 332 -30.48 -7.63 -20.05
C ALA A 332 -30.57 -8.84 -19.09
N HIS A 333 -29.82 -8.80 -17.98
CA HIS A 333 -29.86 -9.81 -16.93
C HIS A 333 -30.05 -9.14 -15.56
N THR A 334 -31.27 -9.19 -15.03
CA THR A 334 -31.58 -8.70 -13.68
C THR A 334 -31.69 -9.87 -12.70
N LYS A 335 -30.89 -9.83 -11.62
CA LYS A 335 -30.99 -10.76 -10.49
C LYS A 335 -32.07 -10.31 -9.49
N VAL A 336 -32.48 -9.05 -9.55
CA VAL A 336 -33.60 -8.50 -8.77
C VAL A 336 -34.94 -8.92 -9.39
N VAL A 337 -35.83 -9.46 -8.55
CA VAL A 337 -37.21 -9.79 -8.94
C VAL A 337 -38.10 -8.61 -8.60
N VAL A 338 -38.67 -7.96 -9.63
CA VAL A 338 -39.65 -6.88 -9.46
C VAL A 338 -41.05 -7.46 -9.60
N SER A 339 -41.90 -7.23 -8.60
CA SER A 339 -43.30 -7.65 -8.61
C SER A 339 -44.20 -6.45 -8.34
N THR A 340 -45.11 -6.16 -9.26
CA THR A 340 -46.12 -5.11 -9.11
C THR A 340 -47.42 -5.72 -8.59
N GLY A 341 -47.83 -5.33 -7.39
CA GLY A 341 -49.06 -5.82 -6.75
C GLY A 341 -50.01 -4.67 -6.39
N SER A 342 -51.22 -5.01 -5.96
CA SER A 342 -52.24 -4.05 -5.49
C SER A 342 -51.82 -3.21 -4.28
N GLY A 343 -50.71 -3.56 -3.62
CA GLY A 343 -50.15 -2.87 -2.47
C GLY A 343 -48.81 -2.16 -2.72
N GLY A 344 -48.41 -1.92 -3.98
CA GLY A 344 -47.16 -1.25 -4.36
C GLY A 344 -46.21 -2.11 -5.20
N THR A 345 -45.05 -1.55 -5.57
CA THR A 345 -43.99 -2.26 -6.30
C THR A 345 -42.98 -2.84 -5.31
N GLU A 346 -42.75 -4.15 -5.37
CA GLU A 346 -41.77 -4.86 -4.54
C GLU A 346 -40.52 -5.21 -5.35
N PHE A 347 -39.35 -4.79 -4.84
CA PHE A 347 -38.03 -5.22 -5.28
C PHE A 347 -37.54 -6.28 -4.31
N TYR A 348 -37.58 -7.54 -4.74
CA TYR A 348 -37.04 -8.66 -3.99
C TYR A 348 -35.68 -9.03 -4.52
N PHE A 349 -34.70 -9.07 -3.62
CA PHE A 349 -33.37 -9.57 -3.94
C PHE A 349 -33.14 -10.92 -3.27
N PRO A 350 -32.92 -11.99 -4.07
CA PRO A 350 -32.96 -13.36 -3.61
C PRO A 350 -31.77 -13.70 -2.72
N VAL A 351 -31.86 -14.87 -2.08
CA VAL A 351 -30.78 -15.51 -1.34
C VAL A 351 -29.72 -16.01 -2.34
N LEU A 352 -28.45 -16.10 -1.94
CA LEU A 352 -27.34 -16.61 -2.76
C LEU A 352 -27.13 -15.83 -4.09
N ARG A 353 -27.13 -14.49 -4.05
CA ARG A 353 -26.91 -13.65 -5.25
C ARG A 353 -25.53 -13.85 -5.87
N ASN A 354 -24.56 -14.18 -5.00
CA ASN A 354 -23.13 -14.29 -5.29
C ASN A 354 -22.61 -15.69 -4.92
N PRO A 355 -22.95 -16.74 -5.69
CA PRO A 355 -22.61 -18.13 -5.35
C PRO A 355 -21.09 -18.38 -5.34
N SER A 356 -20.34 -17.69 -6.19
CA SER A 356 -18.87 -17.77 -6.24
C SER A 356 -18.23 -17.32 -4.92
N ARG A 357 -18.67 -16.18 -4.40
CA ARG A 357 -18.19 -15.62 -3.14
C ARG A 357 -18.66 -16.44 -1.93
N ALA A 358 -19.90 -16.93 -1.95
CA ALA A 358 -20.40 -17.85 -0.93
C ALA A 358 -19.58 -19.14 -0.88
N LEU A 359 -19.28 -19.75 -2.03
CA LEU A 359 -18.43 -20.94 -2.12
C LEU A 359 -17.01 -20.68 -1.61
N MET A 360 -16.42 -19.53 -1.97
CA MET A 360 -15.10 -19.14 -1.47
C MET A 360 -15.09 -19.02 0.07
N LEU A 361 -16.05 -18.30 0.65
CA LEU A 361 -16.15 -18.14 2.11
C LEU A 361 -16.41 -19.49 2.80
N PHE A 362 -17.22 -20.37 2.20
CA PHE A 362 -17.45 -21.71 2.70
C PHE A 362 -16.18 -22.57 2.73
N LEU A 363 -15.40 -22.57 1.64
CA LEU A 363 -14.14 -23.32 1.58
C LEU A 363 -13.13 -22.78 2.60
N VAL A 364 -13.04 -21.46 2.75
CA VAL A 364 -12.19 -20.83 3.76
C VAL A 364 -12.63 -21.24 5.17
N LEU A 365 -13.94 -21.17 5.46
CA LEU A 365 -14.51 -21.62 6.73
C LEU A 365 -14.20 -23.09 7.01
N LEU A 366 -14.41 -23.99 6.04
CA LEU A 366 -14.16 -25.43 6.20
C LEU A 366 -12.69 -25.70 6.55
N VAL A 367 -11.76 -25.07 5.82
CA VAL A 367 -10.32 -25.18 6.11
C VAL A 367 -9.99 -24.61 7.49
N TRP A 368 -10.55 -23.44 7.84
CA TRP A 368 -10.26 -22.74 9.09
C TRP A 368 -10.81 -23.47 10.32
N THR A 369 -12.07 -23.90 10.28
CA THR A 369 -12.71 -24.74 11.30
C THR A 369 -12.00 -26.09 11.42
N GLY A 370 -11.57 -26.70 10.30
CA GLY A 370 -10.79 -27.94 10.30
C GLY A 370 -9.46 -27.79 11.06
N VAL A 371 -8.76 -26.68 10.88
CA VAL A 371 -7.54 -26.36 11.64
C VAL A 371 -7.87 -26.16 13.13
N ALA A 372 -8.92 -25.41 13.46
CA ALA A 372 -9.34 -25.18 14.84
C ALA A 372 -9.74 -26.47 15.57
N PHE A 373 -10.45 -27.38 14.91
CA PHE A 373 -10.85 -28.69 15.44
C PHE A 373 -9.66 -29.62 15.66
N LEU A 374 -8.70 -29.67 14.72
CA LEU A 374 -7.47 -30.45 14.91
C LEU A 374 -6.61 -29.91 16.05
N MET A 375 -6.65 -28.59 16.29
CA MET A 375 -5.98 -27.96 17.41
C MET A 375 -6.67 -28.28 18.75
N SER A 376 -8.00 -28.41 18.79
CA SER A 376 -8.78 -28.67 20.03
C SER A 376 -8.57 -30.06 20.60
N GLN A 377 -8.18 -31.02 19.77
CA GLN A 377 -7.82 -32.36 20.21
C GLN A 377 -6.41 -32.47 20.83
N LYS A 378 -5.62 -31.40 20.80
CA LYS A 378 -4.28 -31.35 21.41
C LYS A 378 -4.25 -30.27 22.49
N HIS A 379 -3.46 -30.45 23.54
CA HIS A 379 -3.27 -29.50 24.65
C HIS A 379 -2.58 -28.19 24.20
N THR A 380 -3.27 -27.43 23.34
CA THR A 380 -2.82 -26.18 22.76
C THR A 380 -3.12 -25.02 23.73
N PRO A 381 -2.25 -24.00 23.85
CA PRO A 381 -2.51 -22.84 24.72
C PRO A 381 -3.81 -22.10 24.34
N ILE A 382 -4.57 -21.69 25.36
CA ILE A 382 -5.94 -21.13 25.24
C ILE A 382 -6.03 -19.91 24.31
N PHE A 383 -5.00 -19.06 24.28
CA PHE A 383 -5.00 -17.86 23.44
C PHE A 383 -5.16 -18.17 21.94
N PHE A 384 -4.59 -19.28 21.45
CA PHE A 384 -4.75 -19.67 20.05
C PHE A 384 -6.21 -20.04 19.74
N PHE A 385 -6.92 -20.69 20.67
CA PHE A 385 -8.35 -20.98 20.50
C PHE A 385 -9.21 -19.73 20.48
N ILE A 386 -8.90 -18.73 21.31
CA ILE A 386 -9.64 -17.46 21.33
C ILE A 386 -9.47 -16.74 19.98
N PHE A 387 -8.25 -16.63 19.48
CA PHE A 387 -7.97 -15.96 18.21
C PHE A 387 -8.58 -16.70 17.01
N LEU A 388 -8.36 -18.02 16.93
CA LEU A 388 -8.92 -18.82 15.83
C LEU A 388 -10.44 -18.84 15.88
N GLY A 389 -11.05 -19.00 17.06
CA GLY A 389 -12.49 -19.03 17.24
C GLY A 389 -13.17 -17.70 16.90
N LEU A 390 -12.58 -16.56 17.30
CA LEU A 390 -13.07 -15.23 16.90
C LEU A 390 -12.99 -15.02 15.39
N SER A 391 -11.90 -15.47 14.76
CA SER A 391 -11.74 -15.39 13.30
C SER A 391 -12.78 -16.26 12.57
N ASP A 392 -13.02 -17.47 13.08
CA ASP A 392 -14.02 -18.40 12.52
C ASP A 392 -15.43 -17.82 12.61
N LEU A 393 -15.76 -17.15 13.73
CA LEU A 393 -17.03 -16.43 13.90
C LEU A 393 -17.21 -15.31 12.87
N ILE A 394 -16.16 -14.55 12.56
CA ILE A 394 -16.22 -13.47 11.55
C ILE A 394 -16.42 -14.05 10.15
N ILE A 395 -15.68 -15.11 9.80
CA ILE A 395 -15.79 -15.78 8.49
C ILE A 395 -17.17 -16.40 8.34
N LEU A 396 -17.66 -17.08 9.39
CA LEU A 396 -19.01 -17.65 9.44
C LEU A 396 -20.09 -16.58 9.29
N ALA A 397 -19.97 -15.45 10.00
CA ALA A 397 -20.91 -14.34 9.87
C ALA A 397 -20.92 -13.78 8.44
N GLY A 398 -19.75 -13.62 7.82
CA GLY A 398 -19.63 -13.22 6.42
C GLY A 398 -20.25 -14.24 5.45
N PHE A 399 -20.00 -15.54 5.66
CA PHE A 399 -20.59 -16.61 4.87
C PHE A 399 -22.12 -16.62 4.99
N LEU A 400 -22.67 -16.50 6.20
CA LEU A 400 -24.11 -16.45 6.44
C LEU A 400 -24.74 -15.21 5.81
N HIS A 401 -24.07 -14.06 5.89
CA HIS A 401 -24.52 -12.81 5.27
C HIS A 401 -24.61 -12.92 3.75
N VAL A 402 -23.56 -13.41 3.08
CA VAL A 402 -23.54 -13.54 1.60
C VAL A 402 -24.47 -14.65 1.12
N THR A 403 -24.53 -15.78 1.84
CA THR A 403 -25.30 -16.96 1.43
C THR A 403 -26.77 -16.76 1.68
N PHE A 404 -27.15 -16.27 2.86
CA PHE A 404 -28.54 -16.21 3.35
C PHE A 404 -29.11 -14.80 3.46
N GLY A 405 -28.31 -13.76 3.13
CA GLY A 405 -28.76 -12.38 3.09
C GLY A 405 -29.87 -12.19 2.07
N SER A 406 -30.96 -11.55 2.51
CA SER A 406 -32.08 -11.20 1.65
C SER A 406 -32.53 -9.77 1.94
N ALA A 407 -33.00 -9.09 0.90
CA ALA A 407 -33.48 -7.73 0.97
C ALA A 407 -34.81 -7.63 0.22
N ARG A 408 -35.79 -6.99 0.84
CA ARG A 408 -37.08 -6.64 0.23
C ARG A 408 -37.31 -5.15 0.41
N ILE A 409 -37.54 -4.46 -0.69
CA ILE A 409 -37.90 -3.05 -0.71
C ILE A 409 -39.29 -2.96 -1.34
N CYS A 410 -40.30 -2.51 -0.60
CA CYS A 410 -41.64 -2.29 -1.11
C CYS A 410 -41.94 -0.79 -1.09
N VAL A 411 -42.21 -0.23 -2.26
CA VAL A 411 -42.55 1.18 -2.44
C VAL A 411 -44.07 1.28 -2.58
N ARG A 412 -44.69 2.02 -1.65
CA ARG A 412 -46.13 2.31 -1.61
C ARG A 412 -46.35 3.81 -1.78
N SER A 413 -47.59 4.22 -2.02
CA SER A 413 -47.96 5.65 -2.11
C SER A 413 -47.62 6.38 -0.80
N GLY A 414 -46.47 7.07 -0.79
CA GLY A 414 -45.99 7.85 0.36
C GLY A 414 -45.16 7.09 1.42
N GLU A 415 -44.94 5.78 1.26
CA GLU A 415 -44.15 4.98 2.22
C GLU A 415 -43.15 4.04 1.52
N ILE A 416 -41.96 3.92 2.10
CA ILE A 416 -40.94 2.93 1.72
C ILE A 416 -40.79 1.92 2.86
N LEU A 417 -41.04 0.65 2.55
CA LEU A 417 -40.86 -0.48 3.46
C LEU A 417 -39.56 -1.20 3.10
N SER A 418 -38.61 -1.25 4.02
CA SER A 418 -37.37 -2.00 3.84
C SER A 418 -37.28 -3.15 4.84
N ARG A 419 -36.96 -4.34 4.35
CA ARG A 419 -36.70 -5.52 5.16
C ARG A 419 -35.39 -6.15 4.72
N THR A 420 -34.37 -6.03 5.55
CA THR A 420 -33.03 -6.61 5.31
C THR A 420 -32.70 -7.59 6.42
N GLY A 421 -32.24 -8.79 6.06
CA GLY A 421 -31.82 -9.77 7.05
C GLY A 421 -31.47 -11.15 6.48
N ILE A 422 -30.81 -11.93 7.33
CA ILE A 422 -30.44 -13.32 7.06
C ILE A 422 -31.71 -14.19 7.15
N PHE A 423 -31.92 -15.08 6.18
CA PHE A 423 -33.15 -15.90 6.04
C PHE A 423 -34.47 -15.12 5.95
N GLY A 424 -34.41 -13.83 5.58
CA GLY A 424 -35.60 -12.98 5.53
C GLY A 424 -36.17 -12.63 6.90
N LEU A 425 -35.51 -12.95 8.02
CA LEU A 425 -35.94 -12.61 9.39
C LEU A 425 -35.60 -11.16 9.78
N GLY A 426 -35.33 -10.31 8.79
CA GLY A 426 -35.04 -8.90 8.98
C GLY A 426 -36.18 -8.12 9.63
N ARG A 427 -35.84 -7.13 10.47
CA ARG A 427 -36.79 -6.16 11.02
C ARG A 427 -37.33 -5.28 9.89
N THR A 428 -38.65 -5.29 9.68
CA THR A 428 -39.30 -4.37 8.74
C THR A 428 -39.21 -2.95 9.28
N ARG A 429 -38.56 -2.06 8.53
CA ARG A 429 -38.52 -0.63 8.79
C ARG A 429 -39.51 0.06 7.84
N ARG A 430 -40.41 0.86 8.41
CA ARG A 430 -41.36 1.69 7.66
C ARG A 430 -40.86 3.13 7.72
N MET A 431 -40.80 3.79 6.57
CA MET A 431 -40.32 5.16 6.48
C MET A 431 -41.23 5.95 5.56
N GLN A 432 -41.57 7.17 5.97
CA GLN A 432 -42.35 8.05 5.13
C GLN A 432 -41.45 8.69 4.07
N VAL A 433 -41.94 8.81 2.84
CA VAL A 433 -41.19 9.43 1.73
C VAL A 433 -40.81 10.89 2.07
N SER A 434 -41.61 11.56 2.90
CA SER A 434 -41.34 12.93 3.39
C SER A 434 -40.06 13.06 4.22
N GLU A 435 -39.57 11.97 4.83
CA GLU A 435 -38.35 11.92 5.66
C GLU A 435 -37.10 11.58 4.84
N VAL A 436 -37.27 11.14 3.58
CA VAL A 436 -36.19 10.73 2.70
C VAL A 436 -35.57 11.96 2.02
N ALA A 437 -34.25 12.06 2.05
CA ALA A 437 -33.48 13.10 1.38
C ALA A 437 -33.03 12.67 -0.01
N SER A 438 -32.41 11.48 -0.13
CA SER A 438 -32.04 10.87 -1.41
C SER A 438 -31.80 9.36 -1.27
N ILE A 439 -31.87 8.63 -2.38
CA ILE A 439 -31.53 7.21 -2.46
C ILE A 439 -30.44 7.07 -3.50
N VAL A 440 -29.26 6.61 -3.10
CA VAL A 440 -28.08 6.58 -3.97
C VAL A 440 -27.47 5.19 -4.01
N PRO A 441 -27.05 4.72 -5.21
CA PRO A 441 -26.20 3.54 -5.35
C PRO A 441 -24.79 3.90 -4.85
N VAL A 442 -24.20 3.03 -4.03
CA VAL A 442 -22.90 3.23 -3.40
C VAL A 442 -21.99 2.05 -3.70
N VAL A 443 -20.72 2.29 -4.03
CA VAL A 443 -19.72 1.22 -4.08
C VAL A 443 -19.42 0.74 -2.65
N SER A 444 -19.85 -0.48 -2.30
CA SER A 444 -19.69 -1.03 -0.95
C SER A 444 -18.39 -1.79 -0.75
N MET A 445 -17.87 -2.45 -1.79
CA MET A 445 -16.65 -3.26 -1.68
C MET A 445 -15.99 -3.46 -3.05
N GLN A 446 -14.71 -3.15 -3.18
CA GLN A 446 -13.94 -3.29 -4.42
C GLN A 446 -13.13 -4.61 -4.38
N GLN A 447 -13.42 -5.56 -5.29
CA GLN A 447 -12.68 -6.83 -5.37
C GLN A 447 -11.56 -6.74 -6.44
N GLY A 448 -10.31 -6.66 -5.98
CA GLY A 448 -9.13 -6.76 -6.85
C GLY A 448 -8.77 -5.49 -7.62
N ASN A 449 -7.77 -5.59 -8.51
CA ASN A 449 -7.24 -4.49 -9.30
C ASN A 449 -8.03 -4.19 -10.59
N SER A 450 -9.04 -5.01 -10.94
CA SER A 450 -9.86 -4.87 -12.13
C SER A 450 -11.12 -4.05 -11.82
N SER A 451 -11.36 -2.98 -12.58
CA SER A 451 -12.44 -2.00 -12.42
C SER A 451 -13.87 -2.57 -12.52
N GLY A 452 -14.03 -3.83 -12.96
CA GLY A 452 -15.33 -4.45 -13.22
C GLY A 452 -15.97 -5.25 -12.08
N ASN A 453 -15.23 -5.54 -10.99
CA ASN A 453 -15.71 -6.40 -9.89
C ASN A 453 -15.93 -5.61 -8.59
N ALA A 454 -16.61 -4.47 -8.70
CA ALA A 454 -17.05 -3.70 -7.54
C ALA A 454 -18.46 -4.13 -7.14
N LEU A 455 -18.66 -4.43 -5.86
CA LEU A 455 -19.98 -4.67 -5.31
C LEU A 455 -20.62 -3.35 -4.94
N HIS A 456 -21.87 -3.20 -5.33
CA HIS A 456 -22.69 -2.03 -5.08
C HIS A 456 -23.74 -2.33 -4.00
N ALA A 457 -24.10 -1.29 -3.24
CA ALA A 457 -25.17 -1.30 -2.27
C ALA A 457 -26.07 -0.08 -2.51
N ILE A 458 -27.37 -0.22 -2.27
CA ILE A 458 -28.32 0.88 -2.34
C ILE A 458 -28.48 1.44 -0.93
N ARG A 459 -28.18 2.73 -0.76
CA ARG A 459 -28.31 3.42 0.52
C ARG A 459 -29.30 4.56 0.42
N MET A 460 -30.09 4.70 1.46
CA MET A 460 -31.03 5.79 1.64
C MET A 460 -30.51 6.75 2.68
N ARG A 461 -30.56 8.05 2.38
CA ARG A 461 -30.26 9.14 3.29
C ARG A 461 -31.56 9.74 3.78
N LEU A 462 -31.70 9.85 5.09
CA LEU A 462 -32.82 10.52 5.73
C LEU A 462 -32.46 12.00 5.98
N LYS A 463 -33.48 12.86 6.10
CA LYS A 463 -33.31 14.31 6.36
C LYS A 463 -32.64 14.61 7.71
N ASP A 464 -32.63 13.64 8.62
CA ASP A 464 -31.93 13.70 9.91
C ASP A 464 -30.41 13.43 9.79
N GLY A 465 -29.91 13.13 8.59
CA GLY A 465 -28.51 12.80 8.32
C GLY A 465 -28.14 11.32 8.50
N SER A 466 -29.09 10.47 8.93
CA SER A 466 -28.83 9.03 9.09
C SER A 466 -28.82 8.31 7.75
N LYS A 467 -27.89 7.33 7.62
CA LYS A 467 -27.71 6.50 6.41
C LYS A 467 -28.24 5.09 6.69
N ILE A 468 -29.11 4.57 5.82
CA ILE A 468 -29.66 3.21 5.93
C ILE A 468 -29.39 2.44 4.65
N THR A 469 -28.81 1.24 4.78
CA THR A 469 -28.59 0.32 3.67
C THR A 469 -29.88 -0.44 3.35
N LEU A 470 -30.42 -0.25 2.14
CA LEU A 470 -31.66 -0.89 1.69
C LEU A 470 -31.39 -2.26 1.04
N ALA A 471 -30.29 -2.39 0.32
CA ALA A 471 -29.81 -3.63 -0.28
C ALA A 471 -28.30 -3.55 -0.49
N ASP A 472 -27.62 -4.68 -0.41
CA ASP A 472 -26.18 -4.85 -0.66
C ASP A 472 -25.93 -6.05 -1.59
N GLU A 473 -24.67 -6.33 -1.90
CA GLU A 473 -24.24 -7.45 -2.76
C GLU A 473 -24.84 -7.40 -4.18
N ILE A 474 -24.79 -6.22 -4.82
CA ILE A 474 -25.21 -6.03 -6.22
C ILE A 474 -23.95 -5.99 -7.10
N ASP A 475 -23.81 -6.94 -8.01
CA ASP A 475 -22.60 -7.07 -8.86
C ASP A 475 -22.55 -6.05 -10.01
N SER A 476 -23.72 -5.56 -10.46
CA SER A 476 -23.82 -4.67 -11.62
C SER A 476 -24.11 -3.23 -11.21
N ARG A 477 -23.25 -2.31 -11.66
CA ARG A 477 -23.47 -0.86 -11.54
C ARG A 477 -24.79 -0.44 -12.19
N GLN A 478 -25.09 -0.99 -13.37
CA GLN A 478 -26.30 -0.65 -14.11
C GLN A 478 -27.55 -1.15 -13.39
N GLU A 479 -27.52 -2.36 -12.82
CA GLU A 479 -28.63 -2.89 -12.02
C GLU A 479 -28.89 -2.03 -10.78
N ALA A 480 -27.84 -1.60 -10.07
CA ALA A 480 -27.97 -0.71 -8.92
C ALA A 480 -28.59 0.65 -9.30
N ARG A 481 -28.14 1.27 -10.39
CA ARG A 481 -28.71 2.54 -10.90
C ARG A 481 -30.15 2.39 -11.38
N TRP A 482 -30.45 1.30 -12.08
CA TRP A 482 -31.80 1.01 -12.56
C TRP A 482 -32.79 0.87 -11.40
N VAL A 483 -32.45 0.08 -10.37
CA VAL A 483 -33.32 -0.08 -9.19
C VAL A 483 -33.55 1.26 -8.49
N VAL A 484 -32.51 2.09 -8.32
CA VAL A 484 -32.65 3.43 -7.73
C VAL A 484 -33.58 4.31 -8.56
N SER A 485 -33.39 4.35 -9.88
CA SER A 485 -34.26 5.14 -10.78
C SER A 485 -35.73 4.75 -10.67
N GLN A 486 -36.02 3.45 -10.52
CA GLN A 486 -37.38 2.95 -10.35
C GLN A 486 -37.96 3.33 -8.98
N ILE A 487 -37.18 3.18 -7.91
CA ILE A 487 -37.61 3.55 -6.55
C ILE A 487 -37.90 5.06 -6.47
N GLU A 488 -37.03 5.91 -7.01
CA GLU A 488 -37.21 7.37 -6.99
C GLU A 488 -38.42 7.81 -7.82
N THR A 489 -38.60 7.22 -9.00
CA THR A 489 -39.76 7.48 -9.87
C THR A 489 -41.06 7.09 -9.18
N LEU A 490 -41.10 5.91 -8.52
CA LEU A 490 -42.29 5.42 -7.81
C LEU A 490 -42.57 6.17 -6.50
N ALA A 491 -41.53 6.69 -5.85
CA ALA A 491 -41.65 7.49 -4.63
C ALA A 491 -41.93 8.98 -4.90
N GLY A 492 -41.77 9.46 -6.14
CA GLY A 492 -41.89 10.88 -6.47
C GLY A 492 -40.73 11.73 -5.96
N LEU A 493 -39.55 11.14 -5.81
CA LEU A 493 -38.31 11.81 -5.41
C LEU A 493 -37.57 12.37 -6.63
N LYS A 494 -36.65 13.32 -6.41
CA LYS A 494 -35.77 13.82 -7.49
C LYS A 494 -34.91 12.65 -7.98
N LEU A 495 -34.89 12.41 -9.30
CA LEU A 495 -34.05 11.39 -9.90
C LEU A 495 -32.57 11.72 -9.67
N ASP A 496 -31.88 10.86 -8.93
CA ASP A 496 -30.50 11.02 -8.53
C ASP A 496 -29.74 9.68 -8.65
N THR A 497 -29.46 9.28 -9.88
CA THR A 497 -28.87 7.96 -10.17
C THR A 497 -27.34 7.92 -10.11
N HIS A 498 -26.69 8.96 -9.56
CA HIS A 498 -25.24 9.02 -9.47
C HIS A 498 -24.72 7.97 -8.49
N VAL A 499 -23.68 7.23 -8.89
CA VAL A 499 -23.08 6.22 -8.03
C VAL A 499 -22.04 6.89 -7.14
N GLU A 500 -22.32 6.98 -5.85
CA GLU A 500 -21.37 7.51 -4.88
C GLU A 500 -20.30 6.46 -4.55
N VAL A 501 -19.07 6.93 -4.37
CA VAL A 501 -18.01 6.12 -3.77
C VAL A 501 -17.92 6.57 -2.31
N ASP A 502 -18.51 5.79 -1.41
CA ASP A 502 -18.37 6.04 0.03
C ASP A 502 -16.96 5.56 0.41
N LEU A 503 -16.00 6.49 0.31
CA LEU A 503 -14.66 6.29 0.83
C LEU A 503 -14.81 5.90 2.31
N PRO A 504 -14.08 4.88 2.83
CA PRO A 504 -14.24 4.40 4.21
C PRO A 504 -13.96 5.45 5.30
N LEU A 505 -13.58 6.66 4.91
CA LEU A 505 -13.45 7.86 5.72
C LEU A 505 -14.18 8.99 4.98
N GLY A 506 -15.24 9.53 5.56
CA GLY A 506 -16.18 10.45 4.94
C GLY A 506 -15.57 11.69 4.30
N VAL A 507 -15.25 11.60 3.01
CA VAL A 507 -14.95 12.74 2.13
C VAL A 507 -16.19 13.00 1.29
N SER A 508 -16.81 14.16 1.47
CA SER A 508 -17.87 14.66 0.57
C SER A 508 -17.27 14.99 -0.81
N PRO A 509 -17.95 14.69 -1.93
CA PRO A 509 -17.54 15.22 -3.22
C PRO A 509 -17.86 16.72 -3.25
N GLN A 510 -16.86 17.53 -3.63
CA GLN A 510 -16.84 19.00 -3.77
C GLN A 510 -16.49 19.81 -2.51
N THR A 511 -15.26 20.33 -2.48
CA THR A 511 -14.95 21.61 -1.85
C THR A 511 -14.37 22.53 -2.93
N GLN A 512 -15.14 23.57 -3.28
CA GLN A 512 -14.65 24.73 -4.03
C GLN A 512 -13.39 25.28 -3.37
N ARG A 513 -12.44 25.73 -4.19
CA ARG A 513 -11.32 26.58 -3.73
C ARG A 513 -11.86 27.70 -2.85
N GLN A 514 -11.53 27.67 -1.57
CA GLN A 514 -11.54 28.84 -0.70
C GLN A 514 -10.21 28.94 0.03
N ALA A 515 -9.75 30.18 0.13
CA ALA A 515 -8.39 30.58 0.43
C ALA A 515 -7.90 30.17 1.83
N SER A 516 -6.58 29.96 1.89
CA SER A 516 -5.66 30.11 3.03
C SER A 516 -6.21 29.96 4.46
N GLY A 517 -5.67 28.94 5.14
CA GLY A 517 -5.44 28.94 6.59
C GLY A 517 -6.45 28.15 7.41
N GLN A 518 -6.15 26.87 7.67
CA GLN A 518 -6.18 26.27 9.02
C GLN A 518 -5.84 24.78 8.95
N VAL A 519 -4.88 24.38 9.78
CA VAL A 519 -4.39 23.01 9.92
C VAL A 519 -5.23 22.30 10.99
N PHE A 520 -5.93 21.24 10.60
CA PHE A 520 -6.43 20.22 11.54
C PHE A 520 -5.66 18.92 11.31
N THR A 521 -4.84 18.54 12.27
CA THR A 521 -4.22 17.22 12.38
C THR A 521 -5.17 16.29 13.12
N GLN A 522 -5.58 15.19 12.48
CA GLN A 522 -6.07 14.03 13.20
C GLN A 522 -5.38 12.76 12.69
N SER A 523 -4.70 12.12 13.63
CA SER A 523 -4.03 10.83 13.54
C SER A 523 -5.04 9.70 13.73
N GLN A 524 -5.14 8.73 12.81
CA GLN A 524 -5.46 7.36 13.22
C GLN A 524 -5.09 6.25 12.21
N GLN A 525 -4.51 5.22 12.82
CA GLN A 525 -3.96 3.91 12.43
C GLN A 525 -4.44 3.16 11.15
N ARG A 526 -3.42 2.70 10.39
CA ARG A 526 -3.08 1.33 9.85
C ARG A 526 -4.23 0.44 9.30
N VAL A 527 -4.11 -0.30 8.19
CA VAL A 527 -3.02 -1.19 7.67
C VAL A 527 -3.15 -1.33 6.13
N PRO A 528 -2.06 -1.43 5.32
CA PRO A 528 -2.15 -1.62 3.86
C PRO A 528 -2.00 -3.08 3.41
N ALA A 529 -2.61 -3.43 2.27
CA ALA A 529 -2.49 -4.72 1.57
C ALA A 529 -1.08 -5.00 0.98
N ALA A 530 -0.17 -4.02 0.95
CA ALA A 530 1.26 -4.24 0.72
C ALA A 530 1.93 -5.01 1.89
N ALA A 531 1.25 -5.08 3.04
CA ALA A 531 1.68 -5.85 4.18
C ALA A 531 1.76 -7.34 3.86
N SER A 532 0.96 -7.93 2.96
CA SER A 532 1.08 -9.39 2.71
C SER A 532 2.38 -9.77 1.99
N ALA A 533 2.83 -8.97 1.02
CA ALA A 533 4.08 -9.20 0.29
C ALA A 533 5.31 -8.75 1.11
N GLY A 534 5.19 -7.64 1.83
CA GLY A 534 6.22 -7.15 2.76
C GLY A 534 6.40 -8.06 3.97
N ILE A 535 5.31 -8.52 4.60
CA ILE A 535 5.33 -9.51 5.69
C ILE A 535 5.85 -10.85 5.17
N PHE A 536 5.51 -11.27 3.95
CA PHE A 536 6.08 -12.48 3.36
C PHE A 536 7.59 -12.34 3.14
N LEU A 537 8.08 -11.22 2.58
CA LEU A 537 9.51 -10.98 2.39
C LEU A 537 10.27 -10.82 3.71
N VAL A 538 9.66 -10.19 4.73
CA VAL A 538 10.21 -10.05 6.08
C VAL A 538 10.20 -11.39 6.81
N MET A 539 9.16 -12.23 6.65
CA MET A 539 9.14 -13.59 7.20
C MET A 539 10.16 -14.48 6.50
N VAL A 540 10.30 -14.38 5.17
CA VAL A 540 11.31 -15.13 4.41
C VAL A 540 12.72 -14.65 4.78
N ALA A 541 12.98 -13.35 4.84
CA ALA A 541 14.27 -12.80 5.28
C ALA A 541 14.57 -13.13 6.75
N GLY A 542 13.57 -13.06 7.62
CA GLY A 542 13.69 -13.46 9.03
C GLY A 542 13.93 -14.96 9.19
N MET A 543 13.31 -15.79 8.35
CA MET A 543 13.50 -17.24 8.30
C MET A 543 14.88 -17.60 7.72
N ILE A 544 15.33 -16.92 6.67
CA ILE A 544 16.67 -17.03 6.08
C ILE A 544 17.74 -16.60 7.09
N GLY A 545 17.55 -15.47 7.78
CA GLY A 545 18.44 -14.97 8.84
C GLY A 545 18.49 -15.92 10.04
N PHE A 546 17.34 -16.45 10.46
CA PHE A 546 17.25 -17.48 11.50
C PHE A 546 17.97 -18.78 11.10
N MET A 547 18.00 -19.12 9.81
CA MET A 547 18.72 -20.29 9.30
C MET A 547 20.21 -20.06 9.12
N ALA A 548 20.63 -18.89 8.66
CA ALA A 548 22.04 -18.51 8.66
C ALA A 548 22.61 -18.57 10.08
N TRP A 549 21.84 -18.12 11.07
CA TRP A 549 22.19 -18.21 12.49
C TRP A 549 22.27 -19.65 13.02
N ARG A 550 21.47 -20.58 12.48
CA ARG A 550 21.49 -22.00 12.91
C ARG A 550 22.53 -22.84 12.17
N MET A 551 22.83 -22.52 10.91
CA MET A 551 23.83 -23.27 10.10
C MET A 551 25.28 -22.89 10.44
N THR A 552 25.54 -21.73 11.03
CA THR A 552 26.89 -21.34 11.53
C THR A 552 27.28 -22.02 12.84
N SER A 553 26.43 -22.90 13.40
CA SER A 553 26.72 -23.66 14.63
C SER A 553 27.40 -25.02 14.36
N PHE A 554 28.52 -24.99 13.63
CA PHE A 554 29.56 -26.04 13.66
C PHE A 554 30.93 -25.40 13.95
N PRO A 555 31.79 -25.99 14.80
CA PRO A 555 32.97 -25.32 15.31
C PRO A 555 34.13 -25.47 14.33
N SER A 556 34.61 -24.35 13.78
CA SER A 556 35.96 -24.26 13.23
C SER A 556 36.63 -22.99 13.72
N ARG A 557 37.60 -23.18 14.62
CA ARG A 557 38.65 -22.22 14.96
C ARG A 557 39.27 -21.65 13.68
N THR A 558 39.35 -20.32 13.58
CA THR A 558 40.52 -19.58 13.06
C THR A 558 40.33 -18.08 13.28
N ASN A 559 41.43 -17.43 13.71
CA ASN A 559 41.59 -16.03 14.11
C ASN A 559 41.45 -15.00 12.97
N ASN A 560 40.98 -13.80 13.36
CA ASN A 560 41.26 -12.43 12.85
C ASN A 560 41.07 -12.17 11.33
N SER A 561 40.33 -11.17 10.84
CA SER A 561 40.25 -9.77 11.26
C SER A 561 39.15 -9.00 10.48
N HIS A 562 38.57 -7.99 11.14
CA HIS A 562 37.85 -6.81 10.62
C HIS A 562 36.97 -6.93 9.36
N THR A 563 35.68 -7.22 9.56
CA THR A 563 34.57 -6.65 8.79
C THR A 563 33.40 -6.43 9.75
N ALA A 564 32.84 -5.21 9.74
CA ALA A 564 31.81 -4.77 10.66
C ALA A 564 30.55 -5.64 10.54
N ALA A 565 30.36 -6.50 11.54
CA ALA A 565 29.21 -7.36 11.67
C ALA A 565 27.97 -6.53 12.03
N ALA A 566 26.92 -6.66 11.23
CA ALA A 566 25.56 -6.32 11.62
C ALA A 566 25.27 -7.03 12.96
N ALA A 567 25.12 -6.23 14.02
CA ALA A 567 24.88 -6.73 15.36
C ALA A 567 23.61 -7.60 15.36
N SER A 568 23.78 -8.87 15.70
CA SER A 568 22.68 -9.76 16.06
C SER A 568 21.81 -9.08 17.11
N ALA A 569 20.51 -8.94 16.85
CA ALA A 569 19.57 -8.48 17.86
C ALA A 569 19.69 -9.38 19.10
N ALA A 570 20.32 -8.87 20.15
CA ALA A 570 20.42 -9.55 21.41
C ALA A 570 19.01 -9.81 21.96
N LYS A 571 18.82 -10.91 22.68
CA LYS A 571 17.57 -11.15 23.41
C LYS A 571 17.26 -9.91 24.27
N PRO A 572 16.01 -9.39 24.26
CA PRO A 572 15.67 -8.23 25.07
C PRO A 572 16.03 -8.53 26.53
N VAL A 573 16.83 -7.66 27.14
CA VAL A 573 17.22 -7.81 28.54
C VAL A 573 15.94 -7.63 29.35
N ALA A 574 15.65 -8.58 30.25
CA ALA A 574 14.44 -8.51 31.05
C ALA A 574 14.38 -7.17 31.81
N ARG A 575 13.26 -6.46 31.63
CA ARG A 575 12.96 -5.19 32.30
C ARG A 575 13.01 -5.38 33.80
N ARG A 576 13.70 -4.49 34.53
CA ARG A 576 13.56 -4.44 35.99
C ARG A 576 12.21 -3.78 36.29
N VAL A 577 11.36 -4.47 37.05
CA VAL A 577 10.08 -3.91 37.48
C VAL A 577 10.31 -3.23 38.82
N PHE A 578 10.13 -1.91 38.84
CA PHE A 578 10.15 -1.11 40.06
C PHE A 578 8.70 -0.83 40.45
N SER A 579 8.26 -1.38 41.56
CA SER A 579 6.87 -1.27 42.04
C SER A 579 6.61 -0.02 42.89
N ALA A 580 7.66 0.71 43.28
CA ALA A 580 7.58 1.90 44.12
C ALA A 580 8.70 2.92 43.76
N PRO A 581 8.50 4.22 44.05
CA PRO A 581 9.55 5.24 43.97
C PRO A 581 10.77 4.91 44.85
N LEU A 582 11.93 5.48 44.51
CA LEU A 582 13.19 5.28 45.22
C LEU A 582 13.07 5.62 46.73
N THR A 583 13.44 4.68 47.60
CA THR A 583 13.49 4.91 49.06
C THR A 583 14.89 5.32 49.53
N ASP A 584 15.06 5.83 50.75
CA ASP A 584 16.39 6.17 51.31
C ASP A 584 17.33 4.96 51.34
N ALA A 585 16.80 3.78 51.70
CA ALA A 585 17.56 2.53 51.65
C ALA A 585 17.97 2.14 50.22
N ASP A 586 17.13 2.42 49.22
CA ASP A 586 17.51 2.23 47.82
C ASP A 586 18.60 3.19 47.35
N VAL A 587 18.59 4.45 47.82
CA VAL A 587 19.62 5.44 47.49
C VAL A 587 20.98 4.98 47.98
N GLU A 588 21.08 4.50 49.22
CA GLU A 588 22.31 3.96 49.80
C GLU A 588 22.80 2.74 49.01
N ARG A 589 21.88 1.82 48.67
CA ARG A 589 22.20 0.65 47.84
C ARG A 589 22.72 1.06 46.46
N VAL A 590 22.04 1.98 45.77
CA VAL A 590 22.41 2.40 44.42
C VAL A 590 23.79 3.06 44.44
N ARG A 591 24.09 3.93 45.40
CA ARG A 591 25.41 4.58 45.53
C ARG A 591 26.56 3.58 45.74
N ALA A 592 26.28 2.40 46.29
CA ALA A 592 27.28 1.35 46.47
C ALA A 592 27.53 0.50 45.20
N LEU A 593 26.70 0.65 44.14
CA LEU A 593 26.85 -0.10 42.89
C LEU A 593 27.94 0.51 41.98
N PRO A 594 28.50 -0.26 41.02
CA PRO A 594 29.38 0.29 39.99
C PRO A 594 28.68 1.34 39.12
N ALA A 595 29.43 2.35 38.64
CA ALA A 595 28.94 3.45 37.80
C ALA A 595 28.02 3.01 36.65
N GLN A 596 28.40 1.95 35.93
CA GLN A 596 27.59 1.35 34.86
C GLN A 596 26.18 0.96 35.35
N VAL A 597 26.09 0.28 36.50
CA VAL A 597 24.82 -0.25 37.02
C VAL A 597 23.99 0.86 37.65
N GLN A 598 24.64 1.86 38.26
CA GLN A 598 23.99 3.07 38.75
C GLN A 598 23.26 3.80 37.62
N ALA A 599 23.98 4.09 36.53
CA ALA A 599 23.44 4.77 35.36
C ALA A 599 22.28 3.99 34.71
N GLU A 600 22.43 2.69 34.54
CA GLU A 600 21.39 1.82 33.98
C GLU A 600 20.13 1.80 34.87
N GLU A 601 20.28 1.67 36.18
CA GLU A 601 19.13 1.64 37.10
C GLU A 601 18.43 3.00 37.19
N LEU A 602 19.20 4.08 37.35
CA LEU A 602 18.64 5.42 37.51
C LEU A 602 17.96 5.90 36.22
N LEU A 603 18.53 5.64 35.04
CA LEU A 603 17.88 5.95 33.77
C LEU A 603 16.62 5.10 33.56
N GLU A 604 16.63 3.81 33.91
CA GLU A 604 15.45 2.95 33.78
C GLU A 604 14.30 3.39 34.71
N ARG A 605 14.63 3.83 35.94
CA ARG A 605 13.67 4.42 36.89
C ARG A 605 13.18 5.80 36.43
N ALA A 606 14.06 6.64 35.88
CA ALA A 606 13.71 7.93 35.30
C ALA A 606 12.71 7.80 34.14
N ILE A 607 12.92 6.82 33.25
CA ILE A 607 11.95 6.48 32.18
C ILE A 607 10.61 6.01 32.78
N GLY A 608 10.63 5.41 33.98
CA GLY A 608 9.45 5.08 34.77
C GLY A 608 8.80 6.25 35.52
N HIS A 609 9.27 7.49 35.30
CA HIS A 609 8.82 8.72 35.97
C HIS A 609 9.10 8.79 37.48
N ASP A 610 10.16 8.13 37.95
CA ASP A 610 10.65 8.31 39.33
C ASP A 610 11.47 9.61 39.43
N THR A 611 10.88 10.65 40.03
CA THR A 611 11.51 11.98 40.16
C THR A 611 12.74 11.95 41.07
N ARG A 612 12.73 11.12 42.11
CA ARG A 612 13.83 10.99 43.05
C ARG A 612 15.04 10.28 42.42
N ALA A 613 14.77 9.34 41.51
CA ALA A 613 15.82 8.73 40.69
C ALA A 613 16.48 9.74 39.74
N LEU A 614 15.71 10.67 39.16
CA LEU A 614 16.25 11.77 38.35
C LEU A 614 17.12 12.73 39.17
N GLU A 615 16.69 13.12 40.38
CA GLU A 615 17.50 13.97 41.26
C GLU A 615 18.83 13.30 41.64
N LEU A 616 18.80 12.00 41.95
CA LEU A 616 20.02 11.24 42.24
C LEU A 616 20.88 11.05 40.99
N PHE A 617 20.27 10.88 39.81
CA PHE A 617 20.96 10.81 38.53
C PHE A 617 21.80 12.07 38.30
N ASP A 618 21.19 13.25 38.45
CA ASP A 618 21.86 14.54 38.23
C ASP A 618 23.05 14.75 39.19
N GLN A 619 22.96 14.23 40.42
CA GLN A 619 24.05 14.29 41.40
C GLN A 619 25.24 13.36 41.07
N GLN A 620 25.01 12.28 40.32
CA GLN A 620 26.00 11.20 40.14
C GLN A 620 26.59 11.17 38.73
N VAL A 621 25.95 11.80 37.74
CA VAL A 621 26.34 11.63 36.33
C VAL A 621 27.78 12.03 36.01
N GLU A 622 28.33 13.03 36.70
CA GLU A 622 29.73 13.44 36.52
C GLU A 622 30.72 12.36 36.95
N SER A 623 30.37 11.54 37.95
CA SER A 623 31.21 10.44 38.42
C SER A 623 31.27 9.26 37.46
N TRP A 624 30.38 9.20 36.47
CA TRP A 624 30.32 8.10 35.50
C TRP A 624 31.14 8.35 34.24
N ILE A 625 31.57 9.59 34.01
CA ILE A 625 32.35 9.99 32.84
C ILE A 625 33.67 9.21 32.81
N GLY A 626 33.91 8.45 31.73
CA GLY A 626 35.09 7.60 31.60
C GLY A 626 35.03 6.28 32.40
N HIS A 627 33.97 6.05 33.17
CA HIS A 627 33.74 4.83 33.96
C HIS A 627 32.52 4.02 33.50
N MET A 628 31.94 4.39 32.35
CA MET A 628 30.80 3.73 31.72
C MET A 628 31.14 3.33 30.29
N GLY A 629 30.53 2.24 29.81
CA GLY A 629 30.63 1.80 28.42
C GLY A 629 29.28 1.41 27.83
N MET A 630 29.25 1.29 26.49
CA MET A 630 28.04 0.92 25.77
C MET A 630 27.68 -0.55 26.03
N SER A 631 26.67 -0.79 26.86
CA SER A 631 26.08 -2.11 27.11
C SER A 631 24.79 -2.31 26.28
N GLU A 632 24.35 -3.56 26.12
CA GLU A 632 23.06 -3.86 25.49
C GLU A 632 21.89 -3.19 26.24
N ARG A 633 21.99 -3.09 27.57
CA ARG A 633 20.98 -2.44 28.40
C ARG A 633 21.00 -0.92 28.19
N VAL A 634 22.17 -0.30 28.18
CA VAL A 634 22.31 1.15 27.90
C VAL A 634 21.74 1.49 26.53
N ARG A 635 22.01 0.69 25.49
CA ARG A 635 21.42 0.90 24.15
C ARG A 635 19.90 0.87 24.14
N GLN A 636 19.30 -0.06 24.89
CA GLN A 636 17.84 -0.15 25.02
C GLN A 636 17.26 1.03 25.82
N LEU A 637 17.98 1.50 26.84
CA LEU A 637 17.57 2.65 27.64
C LEU A 637 17.67 3.94 26.84
N GLU A 638 18.78 4.16 26.12
CA GLU A 638 19.02 5.30 25.23
C GLU A 638 17.86 5.47 24.23
N GLN A 639 17.50 4.39 23.53
CA GLN A 639 16.41 4.41 22.56
C GLN A 639 15.07 4.79 23.21
N ARG A 640 14.83 4.40 24.47
CA ARG A 640 13.59 4.72 25.18
C ARG A 640 13.59 6.14 25.74
N SER A 641 14.71 6.61 26.27
CA SER A 641 14.83 7.95 26.84
C SER A 641 14.84 9.03 25.79
N GLN A 642 15.42 8.78 24.61
CA GLN A 642 15.44 9.69 23.46
C GLN A 642 14.03 10.13 23.01
N PHE A 643 13.06 9.21 23.02
CA PHE A 643 11.68 9.48 22.59
C PHE A 643 10.69 9.64 23.76
N SER A 644 11.19 9.83 24.99
CA SER A 644 10.33 10.00 26.17
C SER A 644 9.46 11.24 26.05
N LYS A 645 8.23 11.24 26.57
CA LYS A 645 7.40 12.46 26.64
C LYS A 645 7.86 13.44 27.72
N ASP A 646 8.68 13.00 28.67
CA ASP A 646 9.24 13.83 29.73
C ASP A 646 10.58 14.41 29.28
N LEU A 647 10.65 15.75 29.15
CA LEU A 647 11.87 16.44 28.72
C LEU A 647 13.04 16.22 29.68
N ARG A 648 12.78 16.00 30.98
CA ARG A 648 13.84 15.69 31.96
C ARG A 648 14.52 14.36 31.66
N VAL A 649 13.75 13.38 31.17
CA VAL A 649 14.29 12.08 30.74
C VAL A 649 15.09 12.24 29.43
N ARG A 650 14.71 13.16 28.54
CA ARG A 650 15.52 13.51 27.35
C ARG A 650 16.83 14.19 27.74
N TYR A 651 16.84 15.04 28.76
CA TYR A 651 18.08 15.60 29.31
C TYR A 651 18.97 14.54 29.97
N ALA A 652 18.38 13.61 30.73
CA ALA A 652 19.13 12.47 31.27
C ALA A 652 19.75 11.61 30.15
N ASN A 653 19.06 11.46 29.01
CA ASN A 653 19.62 10.82 27.81
C ASN A 653 20.86 11.55 27.28
N VAL A 654 20.82 12.88 27.23
CA VAL A 654 21.97 13.71 26.82
C VAL A 654 23.16 13.46 27.77
N ASP A 655 22.91 13.50 29.07
CA ASP A 655 23.94 13.32 30.09
C ASP A 655 24.56 11.89 30.02
N ILE A 656 23.78 10.84 29.73
CA ILE A 656 24.32 9.49 29.47
C ILE A 656 25.22 9.46 28.23
N ASN A 657 24.80 10.09 27.13
CA ASN A 657 25.58 10.10 25.89
C ASN A 657 26.91 10.84 26.05
N LEU A 658 26.91 11.97 26.76
CA LEU A 658 28.14 12.69 27.11
C LEU A 658 29.06 11.84 28.00
N ALA A 659 28.51 11.14 28.99
CA ALA A 659 29.29 10.29 29.89
C ALA A 659 29.91 9.08 29.19
N LEU A 660 29.20 8.46 28.25
CA LEU A 660 29.68 7.32 27.44
C LEU A 660 30.88 7.69 26.58
N GLU A 661 30.90 8.90 26.05
CA GLU A 661 31.98 9.42 25.19
C GLU A 661 33.08 10.13 25.98
N GLY A 662 32.89 10.30 27.29
CA GLY A 662 33.88 10.91 28.17
C GLY A 662 33.90 12.44 28.11
N TRP A 663 32.83 13.08 27.61
CA TRP A 663 32.75 14.53 27.53
C TRP A 663 32.26 15.16 28.82
N GLN A 664 33.05 16.09 29.36
CA GLN A 664 32.66 16.90 30.51
C GLN A 664 31.81 18.11 30.07
N LYS A 665 30.88 18.55 30.93
CA LYS A 665 30.01 19.71 30.68
C LYS A 665 30.72 21.02 30.99
N ASN A 666 31.78 21.34 30.25
CA ASN A 666 32.57 22.56 30.45
C ASN A 666 33.06 23.18 29.12
N GLY A 667 33.50 24.44 29.17
CA GLY A 667 33.98 25.17 27.98
C GLY A 667 35.21 24.53 27.32
N GLN A 668 36.07 23.86 28.09
CA GLN A 668 37.23 23.15 27.54
C GLN A 668 36.82 21.99 26.61
N ALA A 669 35.79 21.23 26.97
CA ALA A 669 35.22 20.20 26.10
C ALA A 669 34.63 20.81 24.83
N ALA A 670 33.95 21.96 24.93
CA ALA A 670 33.44 22.69 23.79
C ALA A 670 34.56 23.16 22.84
N ASP A 671 35.66 23.70 23.37
CA ASP A 671 36.82 24.11 22.59
C ASP A 671 37.44 22.93 21.82
N LEU A 672 37.66 21.80 22.51
CA LEU A 672 38.21 20.59 21.90
C LEU A 672 37.30 20.01 20.81
N LEU A 673 35.98 20.02 21.03
CA LEU A 673 35.02 19.55 20.03
C LEU A 673 34.94 20.48 18.81
N ILE A 674 35.00 21.81 19.00
CA ILE A 674 35.07 22.78 17.91
C ILE A 674 36.35 22.58 17.09
N GLU A 675 37.49 22.36 17.76
CA GLU A 675 38.76 22.08 17.10
C GLU A 675 38.72 20.76 16.33
N ARG A 676 38.20 19.68 16.93
CA ARG A 676 38.04 18.38 16.25
C ARG A 676 37.08 18.44 15.07
N ALA A 677 35.98 19.20 15.17
CA ALA A 677 35.07 19.38 14.05
C ALA A 677 35.78 19.98 12.82
N ARG A 678 36.73 20.90 13.05
CA ARG A 678 37.52 21.53 11.99
C ARG A 678 38.63 20.64 11.45
N THR A 679 39.34 19.95 12.34
CA THR A 679 40.61 19.28 12.00
C THR A 679 40.43 17.80 11.63
N ASP A 680 39.48 17.09 12.22
CA ASP A 680 39.25 15.67 12.00
C ASP A 680 38.01 15.44 11.14
N GLN A 681 38.22 15.12 9.86
CA GLN A 681 37.14 14.85 8.91
C GLN A 681 36.27 13.64 9.30
N HIS A 682 36.83 12.64 9.98
CA HIS A 682 36.10 11.41 10.34
C HIS A 682 35.28 11.61 11.62
N TYR A 683 35.80 12.40 12.56
CA TYR A 683 35.11 12.72 13.82
C TYR A 683 34.20 13.95 13.73
N ARG A 684 34.26 14.72 12.64
CA ARG A 684 33.50 15.98 12.47
C ARG A 684 32.01 15.85 12.78
N ALA A 685 31.37 14.82 12.22
CA ALA A 685 29.94 14.56 12.42
C ALA A 685 29.59 14.29 13.89
N ALA A 686 30.40 13.46 14.57
CA ALA A 686 30.24 13.20 16.00
C ALA A 686 30.50 14.47 16.82
N ALA A 687 31.51 15.25 16.45
CA ALA A 687 31.87 16.47 17.14
C ALA A 687 30.74 17.50 17.15
N VAL A 688 30.11 17.75 15.99
CA VAL A 688 28.96 18.68 15.90
C VAL A 688 27.74 18.16 16.68
N TYR A 689 27.54 16.83 16.73
CA TYR A 689 26.48 16.25 17.53
C TYR A 689 26.67 16.46 19.04
N PHE A 690 27.88 16.21 19.57
CA PHE A 690 28.20 16.42 20.99
C PHE A 690 28.26 17.90 21.38
N LEU A 691 28.63 18.78 20.46
CA LEU A 691 28.50 20.22 20.67
C LEU A 691 27.06 20.62 20.97
N GLY A 692 26.10 20.11 20.20
CA GLY A 692 24.67 20.33 20.46
C GLY A 692 24.23 19.87 21.85
N MET A 693 24.72 18.72 22.30
CA MET A 693 24.46 18.22 23.66
C MET A 693 25.03 19.13 24.75
N LEU A 694 26.26 19.62 24.58
CA LEU A 694 26.87 20.55 25.54
C LEU A 694 26.09 21.86 25.63
N ALA A 695 25.73 22.44 24.48
CA ALA A 695 24.90 23.65 24.41
C ALA A 695 23.53 23.43 25.06
N GLY A 696 22.90 22.28 24.81
CA GLY A 696 21.63 21.91 25.45
C GLY A 696 21.72 21.79 26.98
N ARG A 697 22.91 21.55 27.55
CA ARG A 697 23.15 21.57 29.01
C ARG A 697 23.63 22.93 29.54
N GLY A 698 23.69 23.96 28.69
CA GLY A 698 24.01 25.33 29.07
C GLY A 698 25.49 25.71 28.91
N VAL A 699 26.31 24.87 28.28
CA VAL A 699 27.73 25.17 28.04
C VAL A 699 27.87 25.96 26.73
N ASP A 700 28.44 27.17 26.80
CA ASP A 700 28.79 28.00 25.64
C ASP A 700 27.70 28.11 24.56
N TYR A 701 26.42 28.21 24.98
CA TYR A 701 25.26 28.11 24.10
C TYR A 701 25.37 28.96 22.83
N GLU A 702 25.58 30.28 22.96
CA GLU A 702 25.57 31.21 21.82
C GLU A 702 26.68 30.90 20.81
N ARG A 703 27.88 30.58 21.33
CA ARG A 703 29.03 30.22 20.50
C ARG A 703 28.79 28.92 19.77
N ILE A 704 28.32 27.89 20.47
CA ILE A 704 28.06 26.58 19.87
C ILE A 704 26.91 26.65 18.86
N HIS A 705 25.83 27.37 19.18
CA HIS A 705 24.70 27.58 18.27
C HIS A 705 25.19 28.16 16.93
N SER A 706 26.04 29.18 16.96
CA SER A 706 26.61 29.77 15.74
C SER A 706 27.45 28.79 14.92
N VAL A 707 28.19 27.89 15.59
CA VAL A 707 29.00 26.84 14.93
C VAL A 707 28.09 25.80 14.28
N LEU A 708 27.08 25.31 15.00
CA LEU A 708 26.12 24.34 14.47
C LEU A 708 25.37 24.90 13.28
N LEU A 709 24.96 26.18 13.35
CA LEU A 709 24.29 26.87 12.26
C LEU A 709 25.15 26.90 10.98
N ASN A 710 26.44 27.18 11.14
CA ASN A 710 27.36 27.19 10.01
C ASN A 710 27.49 25.80 9.36
N TYR A 711 27.67 24.75 10.18
CA TYR A 711 27.75 23.37 9.68
C TYR A 711 26.43 22.91 9.03
N ALA A 712 25.29 23.22 9.63
CA ALA A 712 23.97 22.83 9.10
C ALA A 712 23.65 23.50 7.75
N ARG A 713 24.10 24.73 7.51
CA ARG A 713 23.81 25.46 6.25
C ARG A 713 24.83 25.23 5.15
N TYR A 714 26.11 25.13 5.50
CA TYR A 714 27.20 25.32 4.53
C TYR A 714 28.16 24.15 4.38
N ASP A 715 28.10 23.11 5.24
CA ASP A 715 29.04 21.98 5.09
C ASP A 715 28.73 21.19 3.81
N PRO A 716 29.73 20.91 2.96
CA PRO A 716 29.53 20.16 1.72
C PRO A 716 29.06 18.72 1.96
N ASP A 717 29.39 18.12 3.11
CA ASP A 717 29.02 16.76 3.46
C ASP A 717 27.61 16.73 4.09
N ALA A 718 26.67 16.10 3.38
CA ALA A 718 25.30 15.92 3.86
C ALA A 718 25.23 15.13 5.19
N GLY A 719 26.17 14.23 5.46
CA GLY A 719 26.25 13.52 6.73
C GLY A 719 26.59 14.47 7.88
N VAL A 720 27.50 15.42 7.67
CA VAL A 720 27.86 16.41 8.70
C VAL A 720 26.69 17.37 8.94
N ARG A 721 26.03 17.86 7.87
CA ARG A 721 24.82 18.69 8.02
C ARG A 721 23.72 17.98 8.81
N GLN A 722 23.51 16.70 8.51
CA GLN A 722 22.54 15.86 9.23
C GLN A 722 22.84 15.79 10.74
N TRP A 723 24.10 15.57 11.12
CA TRP A 723 24.50 15.50 12.53
C TRP A 723 24.53 16.87 13.22
N ALA A 724 24.75 17.96 12.47
CA ALA A 724 24.60 19.32 12.99
C ALA A 724 23.13 19.62 13.34
N VAL A 725 22.21 19.26 12.45
CA VAL A 725 20.75 19.31 12.67
C VAL A 725 20.32 18.40 13.82
N GLU A 726 20.92 17.21 13.96
CA GLU A 726 20.70 16.34 15.12
C GLU A 726 21.21 16.97 16.43
N GLY A 727 22.34 17.66 16.41
CA GLY A 727 22.86 18.41 17.55
C GLY A 727 21.91 19.55 17.96
N MET A 728 21.34 20.27 16.99
CA MET A 728 20.40 21.37 17.21
C MET A 728 19.13 20.98 17.99
N ARG A 729 18.73 19.71 17.95
CA ARG A 729 17.52 19.25 18.67
C ARG A 729 17.57 19.49 20.18
N PHE A 730 18.76 19.63 20.75
CA PHE A 730 18.96 19.84 22.19
C PHE A 730 18.90 21.32 22.58
N LEU A 731 18.91 22.23 21.60
CA LEU A 731 18.89 23.66 21.79
C LEU A 731 17.44 24.15 21.74
N GLY A 732 16.74 24.09 22.87
CA GLY A 732 15.31 24.39 22.98
C GLY A 732 14.89 25.86 22.84
N LYS A 733 15.52 26.64 21.95
CA LYS A 733 15.12 28.02 21.61
C LYS A 733 14.37 28.07 20.27
N ASP A 734 13.47 29.05 20.14
CA ASP A 734 12.64 29.23 18.94
C ASP A 734 13.46 29.50 17.67
N GLU A 735 14.56 30.25 17.77
CA GLU A 735 15.47 30.52 16.65
C GLU A 735 16.05 29.23 16.03
N VAL A 736 16.19 28.17 16.84
CA VAL A 736 16.68 26.86 16.39
C VAL A 736 15.57 26.08 15.70
N LEU A 737 14.31 26.23 16.14
CA LEU A 737 13.16 25.65 15.47
C LEU A 737 13.01 26.19 14.05
N ASP A 738 13.22 27.50 13.85
CA ASP A 738 13.19 28.12 12.53
C ASP A 738 14.25 27.54 11.60
N GLU A 739 15.46 27.29 12.13
CA GLU A 739 16.53 26.66 11.36
C GLU A 739 16.25 25.20 11.02
N LEU A 740 15.72 24.43 11.99
CA LEU A 740 15.30 23.05 11.74
C LEU A 740 14.18 22.99 10.70
N PHE A 741 13.24 23.94 10.74
CA PHE A 741 12.18 24.03 9.75
C PHE A 741 12.75 24.33 8.36
N THR A 742 13.68 25.29 8.28
CA THR A 742 14.40 25.62 7.03
C THR A 742 15.14 24.40 6.49
N SER A 743 15.88 23.69 7.34
CA SER A 743 16.60 22.46 6.96
C SER A 743 15.64 21.36 6.48
N PHE A 744 14.44 21.27 7.08
CA PHE A 744 13.39 20.32 6.67
C PHE A 744 12.81 20.64 5.29
N THR A 745 12.61 21.92 4.97
CA THR A 745 11.98 22.35 3.72
C THR A 745 12.96 22.52 2.57
N GLU A 746 14.19 22.99 2.84
CA GLU A 746 15.09 23.55 1.82
C GLU A 746 16.41 22.79 1.65
N ASP A 747 16.85 21.92 2.57
CA ASP A 747 18.14 21.20 2.38
C ASP A 747 18.08 20.26 1.15
N PRO A 748 19.11 20.26 0.28
CA PRO A 748 19.12 19.42 -0.92
C PRO A 748 19.15 17.90 -0.63
N ALA A 749 19.58 17.48 0.55
CA ALA A 749 19.71 16.08 0.94
C ALA A 749 18.49 15.61 1.75
N ASN A 750 17.78 14.60 1.24
CA ASN A 750 16.62 14.00 1.91
C ASN A 750 16.94 13.49 3.33
N SER A 751 18.17 13.03 3.59
CA SER A 751 18.58 12.56 4.91
C SER A 751 18.65 13.67 5.95
N VAL A 752 19.04 14.89 5.54
CA VAL A 752 19.04 16.06 6.43
C VAL A 752 17.60 16.50 6.70
N ARG A 753 16.78 16.56 5.64
CA ARG A 753 15.36 16.92 5.75
C ARG A 753 14.60 16.00 6.70
N ASP A 754 14.73 14.67 6.52
CA ASP A 754 14.07 13.68 7.37
C ASP A 754 14.44 13.84 8.86
N ARG A 755 15.74 14.05 9.14
CA ARG A 755 16.20 14.24 10.52
C ARG A 755 15.75 15.57 11.12
N ALA A 756 15.75 16.65 10.34
CA ALA A 756 15.22 17.93 10.77
C ALA A 756 13.74 17.82 11.18
N GLY A 757 12.92 17.14 10.35
CA GLY A 757 11.51 16.89 10.66
C GLY A 757 11.32 16.08 11.94
N CYS A 758 12.11 15.01 12.14
CA CYS A 758 12.08 14.18 13.35
C CYS A 758 12.48 14.96 14.61
N ASN A 759 13.46 15.86 14.50
CA ASN A 759 13.90 16.70 15.61
C ASN A 759 12.82 17.71 16.03
N ILE A 760 12.02 18.22 15.09
CA ILE A 760 10.88 19.10 15.38
C ILE A 760 9.74 18.32 16.06
N SER A 761 9.49 17.06 15.66
CA SER A 761 8.33 16.30 16.13
C SER A 761 8.56 15.52 17.43
N ASP A 762 9.53 14.61 17.43
CA ASP A 762 9.51 13.45 18.34
C ASP A 762 10.70 13.38 19.28
N CYS A 763 11.87 13.92 18.92
CA CYS A 763 13.11 13.75 19.68
C CYS A 763 13.83 15.05 20.11
N GLY A 764 13.36 16.24 19.71
CA GLY A 764 13.91 17.52 20.17
C GLY A 764 13.43 17.94 21.57
N ILE A 765 14.15 18.85 22.21
CA ILE A 765 13.81 19.35 23.56
C ILE A 765 13.05 20.68 23.47
N PHE A 766 12.04 20.72 22.61
CA PHE A 766 11.20 21.90 22.40
C PHE A 766 9.94 21.82 23.28
N THR A 767 9.60 22.93 23.92
CA THR A 767 8.33 23.07 24.65
C THR A 767 7.21 23.37 23.65
N ARG A 768 6.02 22.82 23.91
CA ARG A 768 4.82 23.06 23.09
C ARG A 768 4.19 24.42 23.36
#